data_AF-A0A2T6D1Y6-F1
#
_entry.id   AF-A0A2T6D1Y6-F1
#
_cell.length_a   1.000
_cell.length_b   1.000
_cell.length_c   1.000
_cell.angle_alpha   90.00
_cell.angle_beta   90.00
_cell.angle_gamma   90.00
#
_symmetry.space_group_name_H-M   'P 1'
#
loop_
_entity.id
_entity.type
_entity.pdbx_description
1 polymer ?
#
loop_
_entity_poly.entity_id
_entity_poly.type
_entity_poly.pdbx_seq_one_letter_code
_entity_poly.pdbx_strand_id
1 'polypeptide(L)'
;MRFVRLALVSLALAACVSPLAAQIRPAASRLTPNLADAIDRPLRYQPDGADFVITNGTERFNRSLYGGNTAFRADGGDAPEFVLYLPGRGGNLRFAVRTPAGAKWLHDAAQIETRYRPGELHYCIQDPLLGAGGEIRLAVLASAETEGLLVRVEAGGIGAGVELGWAFGGVNGQRGKRDGDIGTESVPISEWFQLRPEFCRGNQIELTASGFVLRARPATIVGVVPAGAVVAVADAGRWADAAAVFAPASPAAAPALPLAVGRVPLTAGGTLFLSLQRVAAQSAVPADLATYREVTAVRPGGDRPASTPTLAAPFSRDELPERFAVATAHFAAVRTRVAVDTPDPFLNAAVGALNVAADAVWDEPQQAIMHGAIAWRTKLLGWRGPYALDALGWHDRARRNLTYWCGRQNTDPIPPTVPPADEAANLARNEAGLHTNGDLSNSHYDMNLGFVDAVFRHLQWTGDLTLAREVWPVIQRHLAWERRLFRREFGPERLPLYEAYAAIWASDDLQYSGGGAMHASAYNYYHHQQAARLARLLGEDPAPYQQEADRLARAMRALLWVKDDATGAGGWFAEAKDWLGLQRVHPSAALWTFYHTLDCGVPDAREAWLFSQYVDSRLPQLPVRGPGVPAGLRTLGTSNWMPYDWSINNVVMAEAVHGALGYWQAGRPDAAWAVAKGSLLAAMYMGISPGNVGSMSYLDVYRRESQRDFADGSGVLSRALIEGLFGVQPDRLAGEWRVTPGWPAAWTRAAIQHPDFALGFTRQDAVDTYRLSFPAGTTPQGLRLVVAAVRDRVVGVTVNGREASWTPVMEAVGLPRIEVRAPAAASHEVCIRWAGEAIRPTAASADTFVPAEQGQMRWLRPPLPRAATAPVVVPTFALPADARCEPVDLTAAFNDRVTQIFRNEYRSPRSPFVSLALPKQGLGGWAGGVNKTAEIDDRGVRELAARSGGRLTLPNGVPFATPAQGPNVLFTSQWDNYPDDATLPLAGRARAIFLLLAGSTNAMQSRFENGEVVVTYADGTTTRLPLVNPETWWPIEQDYFLDDFQFRSEGPLPLRVDLKTGIVRELTRPRFKGRGAVVPGGAATVLVLPLEAGRELKSLTVRCVANDVVVGLMAATLVR
;
A
#
# COMPACT_ATOMS: atom_id res chain seq x y z
N MET A 1 -29.55 -2.87 -61.69
CA MET A 1 -28.35 -3.26 -62.45
C MET A 1 -27.15 -3.03 -61.54
N ARG A 2 -26.62 -4.04 -60.84
CA ARG A 2 -25.67 -5.10 -61.25
C ARG A 2 -24.20 -4.69 -61.00
N PHE A 3 -23.57 -5.41 -60.04
CA PHE A 3 -22.13 -5.59 -59.73
C PHE A 3 -21.37 -4.34 -59.20
N VAL A 4 -20.60 -4.36 -58.10
CA VAL A 4 -19.65 -5.37 -57.61
C VAL A 4 -19.61 -5.40 -56.06
N ARG A 5 -19.87 -6.57 -55.48
CA ARG A 5 -19.45 -7.01 -54.14
C ARG A 5 -18.38 -8.08 -54.38
N LEU A 6 -17.13 -7.90 -53.92
CA LEU A 6 -16.19 -8.95 -53.47
C LEU A 6 -14.83 -8.28 -53.17
N ALA A 7 -14.52 -8.03 -51.89
CA ALA A 7 -13.17 -7.92 -51.34
C ALA A 7 -13.26 -7.58 -49.83
N LEU A 8 -13.65 -8.53 -48.98
CA LEU A 8 -13.60 -8.37 -47.50
C LEU A 8 -13.65 -9.72 -46.75
N VAL A 9 -13.07 -10.80 -47.31
CA VAL A 9 -13.10 -12.14 -46.71
C VAL A 9 -11.71 -12.80 -46.63
N SER A 10 -10.60 -12.05 -46.56
CA SER A 10 -9.26 -12.70 -46.60
C SER A 10 -8.20 -12.13 -45.66
N LEU A 11 -8.58 -11.42 -44.59
CA LEU A 11 -7.63 -11.03 -43.53
C LEU A 11 -8.15 -11.26 -42.10
N ALA A 12 -9.06 -12.22 -41.92
CA ALA A 12 -9.58 -12.63 -40.61
C ALA A 12 -9.11 -14.02 -40.14
N LEU A 13 -8.11 -14.62 -40.81
CA LEU A 13 -7.69 -16.02 -40.56
C LEU A 13 -6.21 -16.20 -40.20
N ALA A 14 -5.52 -15.15 -39.76
CA ALA A 14 -4.12 -15.23 -39.31
C ALA A 14 -3.82 -14.42 -38.03
N ALA A 15 -4.80 -14.29 -37.12
CA ALA A 15 -4.62 -13.68 -35.79
C ALA A 15 -5.09 -14.57 -34.62
N CYS A 16 -5.38 -15.86 -34.87
CA CYS A 16 -5.74 -16.82 -33.83
C CYS A 16 -4.52 -17.60 -33.34
N VAL A 17 -3.54 -16.89 -32.77
CA VAL A 17 -2.68 -17.45 -31.72
C VAL A 17 -2.59 -16.35 -30.67
N SER A 18 -3.61 -16.30 -29.81
CA SER A 18 -3.49 -15.54 -28.56
C SER A 18 -2.21 -16.03 -27.87
N PRO A 19 -1.26 -15.15 -27.53
CA PRO A 19 -0.23 -15.57 -26.60
C PRO A 19 -1.00 -15.98 -25.35
N LEU A 20 -0.81 -17.22 -24.88
CA LEU A 20 -1.35 -17.66 -23.59
C LEU A 20 -1.11 -16.52 -22.60
N ALA A 21 -2.20 -15.90 -22.13
CA ALA A 21 -2.14 -14.88 -21.10
C ALA A 21 -1.32 -15.49 -19.96
N ALA A 22 -0.15 -14.91 -19.68
CA ALA A 22 0.70 -15.34 -18.59
C ALA A 22 -0.15 -15.23 -17.31
N GLN A 23 -0.63 -16.37 -16.80
CA GLN A 23 -1.42 -16.44 -15.58
C GLN A 23 -0.64 -15.77 -14.46
N ILE A 24 -1.21 -14.72 -13.88
CA ILE A 24 -0.69 -14.08 -12.68
C ILE A 24 -0.76 -15.14 -11.58
N ARG A 25 0.40 -15.63 -11.11
CA ARG A 25 0.46 -16.48 -9.90
C ARG A 25 0.37 -15.55 -8.69
N PRO A 26 -0.72 -15.56 -7.91
CA PRO A 26 -0.95 -14.58 -6.85
C PRO A 26 -0.22 -14.92 -5.53
N ALA A 27 0.65 -15.93 -5.49
CA ALA A 27 1.43 -16.25 -4.31
C ALA A 27 2.92 -16.11 -4.64
N ALA A 28 3.46 -14.90 -4.51
CA ALA A 28 4.89 -14.73 -4.61
C ALA A 28 5.52 -15.13 -3.27
N SER A 29 6.12 -16.33 -3.27
CA SER A 29 7.00 -16.84 -2.20
C SER A 29 8.44 -16.35 -2.38
N ARG A 30 8.69 -15.51 -3.40
CA ARG A 30 10.00 -15.03 -3.85
C ARG A 30 9.88 -13.66 -4.51
N LEU A 31 10.90 -12.83 -4.38
CA LEU A 31 11.01 -11.56 -5.10
C LEU A 31 10.96 -11.80 -6.61
N THR A 32 10.17 -10.98 -7.31
CA THR A 32 10.00 -11.06 -8.76
C THR A 32 10.19 -9.66 -9.36
N PRO A 33 11.20 -9.48 -10.23
CA PRO A 33 11.61 -8.14 -10.68
C PRO A 33 10.59 -7.49 -11.62
N ASN A 34 10.56 -6.16 -11.60
CA ASN A 34 9.89 -5.37 -12.63
C ASN A 34 10.93 -5.00 -13.71
N LEU A 35 10.84 -5.63 -14.87
CA LEU A 35 11.76 -5.43 -16.00
C LEU A 35 11.07 -4.66 -17.11
N ALA A 36 11.81 -3.78 -17.79
CA ALA A 36 11.25 -2.88 -18.80
C ALA A 36 10.61 -3.61 -20.00
N ASP A 37 11.09 -4.81 -20.30
CA ASP A 37 10.60 -5.70 -21.35
C ASP A 37 9.49 -6.66 -20.89
N ALA A 38 9.19 -6.71 -19.58
CA ALA A 38 8.26 -7.67 -18.99
C ALA A 38 7.22 -7.06 -18.02
N ILE A 39 7.13 -5.73 -17.93
CA ILE A 39 6.21 -5.03 -17.02
C ILE A 39 4.78 -4.89 -17.59
N ASP A 40 4.63 -4.90 -18.92
CA ASP A 40 3.36 -4.64 -19.60
C ASP A 40 2.30 -5.69 -19.23
N ARG A 41 1.09 -5.24 -18.88
CA ARG A 41 -0.06 -6.10 -18.58
C ARG A 41 -1.31 -5.58 -19.30
N PRO A 42 -2.19 -6.47 -19.79
CA PRO A 42 -3.43 -6.04 -20.42
C PRO A 42 -4.44 -5.52 -19.38
N LEU A 43 -5.37 -4.66 -19.81
CA LEU A 43 -6.63 -4.50 -19.09
C LEU A 43 -7.37 -5.84 -19.07
N ARG A 44 -7.80 -6.28 -17.89
CA ARG A 44 -8.62 -7.49 -17.72
C ARG A 44 -10.11 -7.17 -17.74
N TYR A 45 -10.50 -6.09 -17.06
CA TYR A 45 -11.89 -5.64 -16.97
C TYR A 45 -12.09 -4.35 -17.76
N GLN A 46 -13.25 -4.20 -18.39
CA GLN A 46 -13.69 -2.97 -19.04
C GLN A 46 -14.86 -2.36 -18.25
N PRO A 47 -14.93 -1.03 -18.10
CA PRO A 47 -16.10 -0.39 -17.52
C PRO A 47 -17.27 -0.40 -18.52
N ASP A 48 -18.46 -0.80 -18.06
CA ASP A 48 -19.73 -0.60 -18.75
C ASP A 48 -20.74 -0.03 -17.76
N GLY A 49 -20.97 1.29 -17.84
CA GLY A 49 -21.69 2.03 -16.81
C GLY A 49 -20.99 1.90 -15.44
N ALA A 50 -21.65 1.25 -14.49
CA ALA A 50 -21.12 0.99 -13.14
C ALA A 50 -20.45 -0.38 -13.00
N ASP A 51 -20.42 -1.18 -14.07
CA ASP A 51 -20.03 -2.58 -14.02
C ASP A 51 -18.59 -2.78 -14.50
N PHE A 52 -17.90 -3.74 -13.90
CA PHE A 52 -16.60 -4.26 -14.34
C PHE A 52 -16.85 -5.52 -15.15
N VAL A 53 -16.57 -5.48 -16.46
CA VAL A 53 -16.96 -6.52 -17.41
C VAL A 53 -15.74 -7.27 -17.93
N ILE A 54 -15.84 -8.60 -17.98
CA ILE A 54 -14.87 -9.49 -18.63
C ILE A 54 -15.59 -10.59 -19.40
N THR A 55 -15.06 -10.98 -20.56
CA THR A 55 -15.55 -12.13 -21.32
C THR A 55 -14.54 -13.26 -21.24
N ASN A 56 -15.01 -14.46 -20.89
CA ASN A 56 -14.22 -15.68 -20.71
C ASN A 56 -13.04 -15.51 -19.73
N GLY A 57 -13.25 -14.71 -18.68
CA GLY A 57 -12.31 -14.65 -17.57
C GLY A 57 -12.21 -15.99 -16.84
N THR A 58 -11.04 -16.32 -16.32
CA THR A 58 -10.73 -17.67 -15.82
C THR A 58 -10.63 -17.76 -14.30
N GLU A 59 -10.68 -16.63 -13.60
CA GLU A 59 -10.52 -16.62 -12.14
C GLU A 59 -11.78 -17.13 -11.44
N ARG A 60 -11.57 -17.75 -10.29
CA ARG A 60 -12.64 -18.23 -9.41
C ARG A 60 -12.39 -17.72 -8.00
N PHE A 61 -13.47 -17.39 -7.30
CA PHE A 61 -13.44 -16.88 -5.93
C PHE A 61 -12.66 -15.55 -5.75
N ASN A 62 -12.31 -14.88 -6.85
CA ASN A 62 -11.52 -13.64 -6.88
C ASN A 62 -12.32 -12.40 -6.44
N ARG A 63 -13.65 -12.45 -6.37
CA ARG A 63 -14.48 -11.32 -5.94
C ARG A 63 -15.42 -11.72 -4.80
N SER A 64 -15.30 -11.00 -3.70
CA SER A 64 -16.17 -11.16 -2.53
C SER A 64 -17.43 -10.32 -2.66
N LEU A 65 -18.55 -10.92 -2.29
CA LEU A 65 -19.85 -10.31 -2.08
C LEU A 65 -20.12 -10.26 -0.58
N TYR A 66 -20.15 -9.05 -0.02
CA TYR A 66 -20.30 -8.82 1.42
C TYR A 66 -21.78 -8.75 1.79
N GLY A 67 -22.18 -9.35 2.91
CA GLY A 67 -23.55 -9.28 3.43
C GLY A 67 -23.76 -8.14 4.43
N GLY A 68 -24.62 -8.35 5.44
CA GLY A 68 -25.03 -7.36 6.45
C GLY A 68 -23.98 -6.92 7.47
N ASN A 69 -22.85 -6.36 7.02
CA ASN A 69 -21.75 -5.82 7.85
C ASN A 69 -21.28 -6.79 8.97
N THR A 70 -21.09 -8.07 8.61
CA THR A 70 -20.48 -9.09 9.47
C THR A 70 -19.24 -9.68 8.76
N ALA A 71 -18.60 -10.67 9.38
CA ALA A 71 -17.52 -11.42 8.74
C ALA A 71 -17.99 -12.39 7.63
N PHE A 72 -19.30 -12.50 7.39
CA PHE A 72 -19.84 -13.30 6.30
C PHE A 72 -19.56 -12.67 4.93
N ARG A 73 -19.23 -13.54 3.98
CA ARG A 73 -19.21 -13.21 2.56
C ARG A 73 -19.51 -14.44 1.72
N ALA A 74 -19.89 -14.20 0.47
CA ALA A 74 -19.85 -15.20 -0.59
C ALA A 74 -18.75 -14.81 -1.59
N ASP A 75 -17.80 -15.71 -1.83
CA ASP A 75 -16.75 -15.49 -2.82
C ASP A 75 -17.19 -16.13 -4.15
N GLY A 76 -17.26 -15.32 -5.20
CA GLY A 76 -17.50 -15.72 -6.60
C GLY A 76 -16.37 -15.23 -7.50
N GLY A 77 -16.54 -15.24 -8.82
CA GLY A 77 -15.45 -14.84 -9.70
C GLY A 77 -15.81 -14.64 -11.16
N ASP A 78 -14.79 -14.64 -12.02
CA ASP A 78 -14.98 -14.52 -13.46
C ASP A 78 -15.78 -15.73 -14.01
N ALA A 79 -15.64 -16.90 -13.38
CA ALA A 79 -16.44 -18.07 -13.68
C ALA A 79 -17.48 -18.36 -12.58
N PRO A 80 -18.71 -18.82 -12.93
CA PRO A 80 -19.85 -18.96 -12.01
C PRO A 80 -19.72 -20.17 -11.07
N GLU A 81 -18.84 -20.03 -10.08
CA GLU A 81 -18.64 -20.96 -8.96
C GLU A 81 -18.49 -20.15 -7.66
N PHE A 82 -19.13 -20.60 -6.58
CA PHE A 82 -19.25 -19.82 -5.35
C PHE A 82 -18.86 -20.62 -4.11
N VAL A 83 -18.41 -19.90 -3.08
CA VAL A 83 -18.19 -20.45 -1.74
C VAL A 83 -18.72 -19.48 -0.69
N LEU A 84 -19.42 -20.00 0.32
CA LEU A 84 -19.79 -19.23 1.51
C LEU A 84 -18.62 -19.21 2.49
N TYR A 85 -18.39 -18.08 3.15
CA TYR A 85 -17.41 -17.97 4.23
C TYR A 85 -18.09 -17.42 5.48
N LEU A 86 -18.19 -18.26 6.52
CA LEU A 86 -18.91 -18.01 7.79
C LEU A 86 -17.91 -18.04 8.96
N PRO A 87 -17.00 -17.04 9.00
CA PRO A 87 -15.63 -17.23 9.48
C PRO A 87 -15.08 -18.65 9.35
N GLY A 88 -14.71 -19.01 8.12
CA GLY A 88 -14.31 -20.36 7.73
C GLY A 88 -15.20 -20.88 6.62
N ARG A 89 -14.77 -21.92 5.90
CA ARG A 89 -15.49 -22.46 4.74
C ARG A 89 -16.90 -22.93 5.13
N GLY A 90 -17.90 -22.23 4.59
CA GLY A 90 -19.34 -22.44 4.77
C GLY A 90 -20.01 -23.22 3.64
N GLY A 91 -19.23 -23.79 2.71
CA GLY A 91 -19.69 -24.66 1.63
C GLY A 91 -19.55 -24.05 0.24
N ASN A 92 -19.39 -24.91 -0.77
CA ASN A 92 -19.23 -24.59 -2.18
C ASN A 92 -20.54 -24.82 -2.93
N LEU A 93 -20.88 -23.91 -3.85
CA LEU A 93 -22.02 -23.99 -4.77
C LEU A 93 -21.52 -24.00 -6.21
N ARG A 94 -21.96 -25.00 -6.98
CA ARG A 94 -21.77 -25.07 -8.44
C ARG A 94 -23.10 -25.17 -9.17
N PHE A 95 -23.15 -24.59 -10.36
CA PHE A 95 -24.26 -24.71 -11.29
C PHE A 95 -23.84 -25.48 -12.54
N ALA A 96 -24.76 -26.26 -13.08
CA ALA A 96 -24.60 -27.02 -14.31
C ALA A 96 -25.80 -26.79 -15.23
N VAL A 97 -25.60 -27.05 -16.51
CA VAL A 97 -26.69 -27.30 -17.45
C VAL A 97 -26.74 -28.78 -17.76
N ARG A 98 -27.96 -29.31 -17.90
CA ARG A 98 -28.21 -30.65 -18.40
C ARG A 98 -29.24 -30.64 -19.49
N THR A 99 -28.98 -31.43 -20.52
CA THR A 99 -29.84 -31.61 -21.69
C THR A 99 -29.82 -33.08 -22.11
N PRO A 100 -30.69 -33.50 -23.05
CA PRO A 100 -30.59 -34.83 -23.64
C PRO A 100 -29.24 -35.11 -24.32
N ALA A 101 -28.53 -34.07 -24.77
CA ALA A 101 -27.23 -34.20 -25.43
C ALA A 101 -26.04 -34.32 -24.45
N GLY A 102 -26.25 -34.02 -23.17
CA GLY A 102 -25.20 -34.10 -22.14
C GLY A 102 -25.37 -33.11 -21.00
N ALA A 103 -24.43 -33.15 -20.05
CA ALA A 103 -24.36 -32.24 -18.92
C ALA A 103 -22.99 -31.56 -18.85
N LYS A 104 -22.95 -30.32 -18.35
CA LYS A 104 -21.74 -29.52 -18.24
C LYS A 104 -21.84 -28.54 -17.07
N TRP A 105 -20.75 -28.30 -16.34
CA TRP A 105 -20.69 -27.21 -15.39
C TRP A 105 -20.74 -25.86 -16.10
N LEU A 106 -21.46 -24.89 -15.54
CA LEU A 106 -21.60 -23.57 -16.20
C LEU A 106 -20.28 -22.82 -16.33
N HIS A 107 -19.28 -23.11 -15.47
CA HIS A 107 -17.94 -22.53 -15.61
C HIS A 107 -17.11 -23.11 -16.77
N ASP A 108 -17.56 -24.21 -17.39
CA ASP A 108 -16.95 -24.82 -18.58
C ASP A 108 -17.67 -24.43 -19.88
N ALA A 109 -18.65 -23.51 -19.80
CA ALA A 109 -19.42 -23.06 -20.96
C ALA A 109 -18.54 -22.36 -22.00
N ALA A 110 -18.95 -22.44 -23.27
CA ALA A 110 -18.17 -21.88 -24.39
C ALA A 110 -17.98 -20.36 -24.31
N GLN A 111 -18.98 -19.64 -23.79
CA GLN A 111 -18.93 -18.19 -23.62
C GLN A 111 -19.57 -17.77 -22.30
N ILE A 112 -18.81 -16.99 -21.52
CA ILE A 112 -19.24 -16.43 -20.23
C ILE A 112 -18.85 -14.95 -20.24
N GLU A 113 -19.84 -14.06 -20.28
CA GLU A 113 -19.62 -12.65 -19.92
C GLU A 113 -19.96 -12.47 -18.45
N THR A 114 -18.99 -11.96 -17.68
CA THR A 114 -19.13 -11.71 -16.25
C THR A 114 -19.07 -10.22 -15.99
N ARG A 115 -20.04 -9.74 -15.20
CA ARG A 115 -20.15 -8.35 -14.77
C ARG A 115 -20.14 -8.31 -13.25
N TYR A 116 -19.11 -7.71 -12.69
CA TYR A 116 -19.16 -7.27 -11.30
C TYR A 116 -19.74 -5.86 -11.26
N ARG A 117 -21.00 -5.78 -10.86
CA ARG A 117 -21.58 -4.52 -10.41
C ARG A 117 -21.29 -4.43 -8.91
N PRO A 118 -20.73 -3.36 -8.36
CA PRO A 118 -20.38 -3.32 -6.94
C PRO A 118 -21.50 -3.86 -6.01
N GLY A 119 -21.24 -5.01 -5.38
CA GLY A 119 -22.18 -5.77 -4.53
C GLY A 119 -22.87 -6.97 -5.18
N GLU A 120 -22.75 -7.17 -6.49
CA GLU A 120 -23.50 -8.15 -7.28
C GLU A 120 -22.60 -8.79 -8.37
N LEU A 121 -22.74 -10.09 -8.60
CA LEU A 121 -22.14 -10.78 -9.76
C LEU A 121 -23.23 -11.19 -10.75
N HIS A 122 -23.10 -10.73 -11.99
CA HIS A 122 -23.99 -11.10 -13.09
C HIS A 122 -23.22 -11.87 -14.16
N TYR A 123 -23.84 -12.92 -14.69
CA TYR A 123 -23.26 -13.75 -15.74
C TYR A 123 -24.25 -13.87 -16.90
N CYS A 124 -23.75 -13.75 -18.11
CA CYS A 124 -24.43 -14.12 -19.35
C CYS A 124 -23.66 -15.31 -19.94
N ILE A 125 -24.33 -16.46 -20.03
CA ILE A 125 -23.69 -17.75 -20.33
C ILE A 125 -24.33 -18.33 -21.58
N GLN A 126 -23.51 -18.62 -22.57
CA GLN A 126 -23.91 -19.21 -23.84
C GLN A 126 -23.08 -20.47 -24.10
N ASP A 127 -23.75 -21.52 -24.54
CA ASP A 127 -23.11 -22.79 -24.87
C ASP A 127 -23.93 -23.53 -25.95
N PRO A 128 -23.29 -24.26 -26.88
CA PRO A 128 -24.01 -25.07 -27.85
C PRO A 128 -25.03 -26.04 -27.24
N LEU A 129 -24.80 -26.52 -26.00
CA LEU A 129 -25.76 -27.37 -25.28
C LEU A 129 -27.09 -26.66 -25.03
N LEU A 130 -27.13 -25.33 -24.96
CA LEU A 130 -28.36 -24.55 -24.73
C LEU A 130 -29.25 -24.46 -25.97
N GLY A 131 -28.77 -24.84 -27.15
CA GLY A 131 -29.43 -24.59 -28.43
C GLY A 131 -28.95 -23.31 -29.12
N ALA A 132 -29.33 -23.14 -30.39
CA ALA A 132 -28.90 -21.99 -31.19
C ALA A 132 -29.48 -20.68 -30.63
N GLY A 133 -28.61 -19.80 -30.12
CA GLY A 133 -29.01 -18.56 -29.45
C GLY A 133 -29.49 -18.73 -28.00
N GLY A 134 -29.29 -19.92 -27.42
CA GLY A 134 -29.63 -20.20 -26.03
C GLY A 134 -28.69 -19.50 -25.06
N GLU A 135 -29.27 -18.89 -24.03
CA GLU A 135 -28.57 -18.11 -23.00
C GLU A 135 -29.14 -18.39 -21.62
N ILE A 136 -28.25 -18.49 -20.62
CA ILE A 136 -28.59 -18.46 -19.20
C ILE A 136 -28.01 -17.18 -18.60
N ARG A 137 -28.84 -16.45 -17.85
CA ARG A 137 -28.42 -15.30 -17.04
C ARG A 137 -28.47 -15.66 -15.57
N LEU A 138 -27.36 -15.43 -14.86
CA LEU A 138 -27.28 -15.60 -13.42
C LEU A 138 -27.02 -14.24 -12.77
N ALA A 139 -27.76 -13.92 -11.72
CA ALA A 139 -27.46 -12.79 -10.85
C ALA A 139 -27.32 -13.27 -9.40
N VAL A 140 -26.21 -12.94 -8.76
CA VAL A 140 -25.82 -13.47 -7.45
C VAL A 140 -25.41 -12.35 -6.52
N LEU A 141 -25.99 -12.32 -5.32
CA LEU A 141 -25.68 -11.35 -4.28
C LEU A 141 -25.77 -11.97 -2.88
N ALA A 142 -24.99 -11.43 -1.96
CA ALA A 142 -25.13 -11.73 -0.54
C ALA A 142 -26.40 -11.04 0.02
N SER A 143 -27.03 -11.63 1.02
CA SER A 143 -28.13 -10.95 1.73
C SER A 143 -27.57 -9.88 2.68
N ALA A 144 -28.20 -8.71 2.67
CA ALA A 144 -27.93 -7.65 3.62
C ALA A 144 -28.64 -7.86 4.97
N GLU A 145 -29.70 -8.69 4.99
CA GLU A 145 -30.53 -8.93 6.17
C GLU A 145 -30.01 -10.07 7.06
N THR A 146 -29.27 -11.01 6.47
CA THR A 146 -28.78 -12.22 7.16
C THR A 146 -27.57 -12.77 6.43
N GLU A 147 -26.83 -13.67 7.07
CA GLU A 147 -25.74 -14.39 6.41
C GLU A 147 -26.33 -15.40 5.40
N GLY A 148 -26.30 -15.05 4.11
CA GLY A 148 -26.81 -15.91 3.06
C GLY A 148 -26.51 -15.41 1.64
N LEU A 149 -26.68 -16.29 0.67
CA LEU A 149 -26.52 -16.05 -0.76
C LEU A 149 -27.88 -16.17 -1.45
N LEU A 150 -28.19 -15.21 -2.31
CA LEU A 150 -29.38 -15.19 -3.15
C LEU A 150 -28.97 -15.28 -4.62
N VAL A 151 -29.66 -16.14 -5.37
CA VAL A 151 -29.39 -16.38 -6.79
C VAL A 151 -30.68 -16.25 -7.58
N ARG A 152 -30.64 -15.46 -8.65
CA ARG A 152 -31.68 -15.40 -9.68
C ARG A 152 -31.15 -16.01 -10.96
N VAL A 153 -31.94 -16.86 -11.59
CA VAL A 153 -31.64 -17.49 -12.87
C VAL A 153 -32.74 -17.19 -13.87
N GLU A 154 -32.34 -16.74 -15.06
CA GLU A 154 -33.24 -16.49 -16.19
C GLU A 154 -32.67 -17.21 -17.41
N ALA A 155 -33.53 -17.69 -18.31
CA ALA A 155 -33.09 -18.36 -19.53
C ALA A 155 -33.87 -17.83 -20.75
N GLY A 156 -33.18 -17.66 -21.87
CA GLY A 156 -33.73 -17.16 -23.13
C GLY A 156 -33.20 -17.94 -24.32
N GLY A 157 -34.02 -18.11 -25.37
CA GLY A 157 -33.59 -18.77 -26.60
C GLY A 157 -33.19 -20.25 -26.46
N ILE A 158 -33.50 -20.88 -25.32
CA ILE A 158 -33.06 -22.26 -25.02
C ILE A 158 -33.85 -23.32 -25.81
N GLY A 159 -33.18 -24.44 -26.11
CA GLY A 159 -33.79 -25.63 -26.69
C GLY A 159 -34.71 -26.38 -25.71
N ALA A 160 -35.44 -27.38 -26.22
CA ALA A 160 -36.30 -28.22 -25.39
C ALA A 160 -35.49 -29.16 -24.48
N GLY A 161 -35.98 -29.40 -23.25
CA GLY A 161 -35.38 -30.35 -22.32
C GLY A 161 -34.12 -29.85 -21.59
N VAL A 162 -33.89 -28.53 -21.57
CA VAL A 162 -32.80 -27.93 -20.80
C VAL A 162 -33.20 -27.85 -19.32
N GLU A 163 -32.37 -28.39 -18.44
CA GLU A 163 -32.50 -28.31 -16.98
C GLU A 163 -31.31 -27.54 -16.38
N LEU A 164 -31.58 -26.72 -15.36
CA LEU A 164 -30.55 -26.19 -14.48
C LEU A 164 -30.25 -27.22 -13.39
N GLY A 165 -28.99 -27.60 -13.25
CA GLY A 165 -28.48 -28.38 -12.12
C GLY A 165 -27.73 -27.50 -11.13
N TRP A 166 -27.77 -27.84 -9.85
CA TRP A 166 -26.96 -27.20 -8.80
C TRP A 166 -26.47 -28.22 -7.78
N ALA A 167 -25.30 -27.97 -7.19
CA ALA A 167 -24.69 -28.83 -6.18
C ALA A 167 -24.09 -27.98 -5.05
N PHE A 168 -24.40 -28.34 -3.80
CA PHE A 168 -23.93 -27.64 -2.60
C PHE A 168 -23.43 -28.61 -1.51
N GLY A 169 -22.28 -28.29 -0.92
CA GLY A 169 -21.71 -29.04 0.21
C GLY A 169 -20.35 -28.52 0.66
N GLY A 170 -19.61 -29.27 1.47
CA GLY A 170 -18.28 -28.87 1.94
C GLY A 170 -18.25 -27.91 3.13
N VAL A 171 -19.31 -27.87 3.94
CA VAL A 171 -19.40 -27.03 5.14
C VAL A 171 -18.51 -27.59 6.26
N ASN A 172 -17.27 -27.11 6.38
CA ASN A 172 -16.29 -27.69 7.31
C ASN A 172 -15.63 -26.68 8.28
N GLY A 173 -15.84 -25.36 8.09
CA GLY A 173 -15.31 -24.32 8.98
C GLY A 173 -13.80 -24.11 8.87
N GLN A 174 -13.13 -24.68 7.86
CA GLN A 174 -11.70 -24.47 7.63
C GLN A 174 -11.41 -22.99 7.37
N ARG A 175 -10.47 -22.40 8.13
CA ARG A 175 -9.99 -21.03 7.96
C ARG A 175 -8.63 -21.00 7.25
N GLY A 176 -8.41 -19.98 6.43
CA GLY A 176 -7.10 -19.66 5.85
C GLY A 176 -6.18 -18.97 6.84
N LYS A 177 -4.90 -18.80 6.47
CA LYS A 177 -3.89 -18.07 7.26
C LYS A 177 -4.27 -16.61 7.48
N ARG A 178 -4.96 -16.00 6.53
CA ARG A 178 -5.58 -14.67 6.69
C ARG A 178 -7.01 -14.69 6.14
N ASP A 179 -7.77 -15.65 6.62
CA ASP A 179 -9.18 -15.86 6.25
C ASP A 179 -9.45 -16.16 4.77
N GLY A 180 -8.44 -16.69 4.05
CA GLY A 180 -8.59 -17.11 2.66
C GLY A 180 -8.56 -15.93 1.68
N ASP A 181 -7.78 -14.89 1.97
CA ASP A 181 -7.65 -13.74 1.08
C ASP A 181 -6.60 -13.95 -0.03
N ILE A 182 -6.65 -13.11 -1.06
CA ILE A 182 -5.68 -13.16 -2.17
C ILE A 182 -4.28 -12.79 -1.69
N GLY A 183 -3.26 -13.52 -2.16
CA GLY A 183 -1.86 -13.26 -1.83
C GLY A 183 -1.47 -13.47 -0.37
N THR A 184 -2.31 -14.11 0.44
CA THR A 184 -2.02 -14.41 1.85
C THR A 184 -1.92 -15.90 2.16
N GLU A 185 -2.48 -16.74 1.30
CA GLU A 185 -2.48 -18.20 1.44
C GLU A 185 -1.27 -18.84 0.74
N SER A 186 -0.98 -20.10 1.08
CA SER A 186 0.15 -20.84 0.49
C SER A 186 -0.08 -21.25 -0.97
N VAL A 187 -1.34 -21.22 -1.42
CA VAL A 187 -1.77 -21.53 -2.77
C VAL A 187 -2.74 -20.44 -3.24
N PRO A 188 -2.95 -20.25 -4.56
CA PRO A 188 -3.95 -19.31 -5.06
C PRO A 188 -5.33 -19.59 -4.47
N ILE A 189 -6.13 -18.53 -4.25
CA ILE A 189 -7.50 -18.67 -3.74
C ILE A 189 -8.40 -19.55 -4.62
N SER A 190 -8.14 -19.57 -5.94
CA SER A 190 -8.83 -20.40 -6.92
C SER A 190 -8.58 -21.90 -6.71
N GLU A 191 -7.52 -22.27 -5.99
CA GLU A 191 -7.21 -23.62 -5.52
C GLU A 191 -7.67 -23.82 -4.07
N TRP A 192 -7.38 -22.84 -3.19
CA TRP A 192 -7.70 -22.92 -1.77
C TRP A 192 -9.19 -23.20 -1.52
N PHE A 193 -10.06 -22.46 -2.22
CA PHE A 193 -11.51 -22.58 -2.04
C PHE A 193 -12.16 -23.70 -2.84
N GLN A 194 -11.41 -24.47 -3.64
CA GLN A 194 -11.99 -25.62 -4.34
C GLN A 194 -12.57 -26.63 -3.36
N LEU A 195 -13.74 -27.17 -3.67
CA LEU A 195 -14.28 -28.30 -2.94
C LEU A 195 -13.36 -29.51 -3.17
N ARG A 196 -12.97 -30.15 -2.08
CA ARG A 196 -12.46 -31.52 -2.11
C ARG A 196 -13.53 -32.44 -1.49
N PRO A 197 -13.80 -33.64 -2.07
CA PRO A 197 -14.87 -34.50 -1.59
C PRO A 197 -14.85 -34.78 -0.08
N GLU A 198 -13.66 -34.91 0.50
CA GLU A 198 -13.46 -35.11 1.94
C GLU A 198 -14.01 -33.99 2.81
N PHE A 199 -14.19 -32.77 2.28
CA PHE A 199 -14.77 -31.65 3.02
C PHE A 199 -16.27 -31.82 3.27
N CYS A 200 -16.94 -32.75 2.56
CA CYS A 200 -18.33 -33.10 2.83
C CYS A 200 -18.47 -34.09 4.01
N ARG A 201 -17.37 -34.63 4.53
CA ARG A 201 -17.42 -35.58 5.64
C ARG A 201 -18.06 -34.95 6.87
N GLY A 202 -19.06 -35.62 7.42
CA GLY A 202 -19.78 -35.16 8.61
C GLY A 202 -20.89 -34.14 8.32
N ASN A 203 -21.09 -33.72 7.07
CA ASN A 203 -22.29 -32.99 6.69
C ASN A 203 -23.50 -33.93 6.79
N GLN A 204 -24.63 -33.44 7.28
CA GLN A 204 -25.89 -34.17 7.31
C GLN A 204 -26.90 -33.38 6.49
N ILE A 205 -27.55 -34.04 5.53
CA ILE A 205 -28.45 -33.38 4.58
C ILE A 205 -29.84 -33.97 4.72
N GLU A 206 -30.77 -33.13 5.14
CA GLU A 206 -32.19 -33.42 5.23
C GLU A 206 -32.92 -32.75 4.06
N LEU A 207 -33.72 -33.52 3.32
CA LEU A 207 -34.51 -32.99 2.20
C LEU A 207 -35.85 -32.46 2.72
N THR A 208 -36.28 -31.30 2.22
CA THR A 208 -37.55 -30.67 2.60
C THR A 208 -38.42 -30.41 1.37
N ALA A 209 -39.69 -30.08 1.56
CA ALA A 209 -40.59 -29.72 0.46
C ALA A 209 -40.12 -28.46 -0.31
N SER A 210 -39.39 -27.57 0.36
CA SER A 210 -38.86 -26.33 -0.21
C SER A 210 -37.39 -26.40 -0.64
N GLY A 211 -36.68 -27.49 -0.35
CA GLY A 211 -35.27 -27.67 -0.69
C GLY A 211 -34.53 -28.64 0.23
N PHE A 212 -33.59 -28.13 1.03
CA PHE A 212 -32.81 -28.96 1.96
C PHE A 212 -32.33 -28.18 3.20
N VAL A 213 -31.96 -28.93 4.23
CA VAL A 213 -31.23 -28.42 5.40
C VAL A 213 -29.93 -29.19 5.52
N LEU A 214 -28.79 -28.48 5.45
CA LEU A 214 -27.47 -29.02 5.69
C LEU A 214 -27.00 -28.65 7.10
N ARG A 215 -26.74 -29.67 7.92
CA ARG A 215 -26.20 -29.53 9.27
C ARG A 215 -24.75 -29.97 9.30
N ALA A 216 -23.89 -29.11 9.80
CA ALA A 216 -22.49 -29.40 10.07
C ALA A 216 -22.05 -28.65 11.33
N ARG A 217 -20.94 -29.10 11.94
CA ARG A 217 -20.37 -28.50 13.15
C ARG A 217 -20.29 -26.95 13.13
N PRO A 218 -19.86 -26.26 12.05
CA PRO A 218 -19.76 -24.80 12.09
C PRO A 218 -21.10 -24.08 11.88
N ALA A 219 -22.07 -24.68 11.17
CA ALA A 219 -23.29 -24.00 10.76
C ALA A 219 -24.42 -24.95 10.34
N THR A 220 -25.65 -24.47 10.47
CA THR A 220 -26.82 -25.01 9.76
C THR A 220 -27.16 -24.10 8.60
N ILE A 221 -27.17 -24.65 7.38
CA ILE A 221 -27.51 -23.96 6.14
C ILE A 221 -28.85 -24.48 5.62
N VAL A 222 -29.79 -23.58 5.36
CA VAL A 222 -31.04 -23.89 4.68
C VAL A 222 -30.91 -23.50 3.22
N GLY A 223 -31.13 -24.47 2.33
CA GLY A 223 -31.22 -24.25 0.90
C GLY A 223 -32.68 -24.22 0.46
N VAL A 224 -33.13 -23.09 -0.05
CA VAL A 224 -34.50 -22.92 -0.61
C VAL A 224 -34.37 -22.88 -2.13
N VAL A 225 -35.15 -23.69 -2.81
CA VAL A 225 -34.98 -23.94 -4.25
C VAL A 225 -36.29 -23.68 -5.01
N PRO A 226 -36.24 -23.47 -6.33
CA PRO A 226 -37.43 -23.17 -7.13
C PRO A 226 -38.50 -24.27 -7.06
N ALA A 227 -39.75 -23.91 -7.33
CA ALA A 227 -40.84 -24.88 -7.43
C ALA A 227 -40.57 -25.86 -8.59
N GLY A 228 -40.95 -27.12 -8.41
CA GLY A 228 -40.70 -28.18 -9.40
C GLY A 228 -39.26 -28.70 -9.45
N ALA A 229 -38.36 -28.21 -8.58
CA ALA A 229 -37.02 -28.77 -8.46
C ALA A 229 -37.06 -30.18 -7.84
N VAL A 230 -36.30 -31.10 -8.42
CA VAL A 230 -36.02 -32.42 -7.84
C VAL A 230 -34.72 -32.31 -7.06
N VAL A 231 -34.78 -32.55 -5.75
CA VAL A 231 -33.62 -32.48 -4.84
C VAL A 231 -33.25 -33.88 -4.36
N ALA A 232 -31.96 -34.16 -4.28
CA ALA A 232 -31.42 -35.44 -3.84
C ALA A 232 -30.09 -35.27 -3.07
N VAL A 233 -29.62 -36.35 -2.47
CA VAL A 233 -28.27 -36.44 -1.88
C VAL A 233 -27.40 -37.28 -2.80
N ALA A 234 -26.28 -36.73 -3.25
CA ALA A 234 -25.27 -37.39 -4.07
C ALA A 234 -23.96 -37.60 -3.29
N ASP A 235 -23.05 -38.37 -3.87
CA ASP A 235 -21.70 -38.55 -3.35
C ASP A 235 -20.75 -37.47 -3.90
N ALA A 236 -20.04 -36.77 -3.01
CA ALA A 236 -19.13 -35.69 -3.38
C ALA A 236 -17.93 -36.19 -4.22
N GLY A 237 -17.61 -37.47 -4.23
CA GLY A 237 -16.63 -38.07 -5.14
C GLY A 237 -17.00 -37.91 -6.62
N ARG A 238 -18.27 -37.59 -6.93
CA ARG A 238 -18.76 -37.29 -8.28
C ARG A 238 -18.70 -35.80 -8.65
N TRP A 239 -18.26 -34.92 -7.74
CA TRP A 239 -18.24 -33.46 -7.91
C TRP A 239 -17.53 -32.95 -9.17
N ALA A 240 -16.54 -33.68 -9.66
CA ALA A 240 -15.78 -33.28 -10.85
C ALA A 240 -16.61 -33.40 -12.14
N ASP A 241 -17.57 -34.33 -12.21
CA ASP A 241 -18.31 -34.66 -13.43
C ASP A 241 -19.80 -34.28 -13.28
N ALA A 242 -20.23 -33.30 -14.07
CA ALA A 242 -21.61 -32.80 -14.06
C ALA A 242 -22.64 -33.88 -14.41
N ALA A 243 -22.34 -34.84 -15.29
CA ALA A 243 -23.27 -35.91 -15.61
C ALA A 243 -23.36 -36.92 -14.44
N ALA A 244 -22.22 -37.29 -13.87
CA ALA A 244 -22.15 -38.28 -12.79
C ALA A 244 -22.82 -37.79 -11.49
N VAL A 245 -22.66 -36.51 -11.15
CA VAL A 245 -23.17 -35.96 -9.87
C VAL A 245 -24.71 -35.91 -9.82
N PHE A 246 -25.37 -35.77 -10.97
CA PHE A 246 -26.84 -35.74 -11.08
C PHE A 246 -27.44 -37.08 -11.52
N ALA A 247 -26.63 -38.13 -11.68
CA ALA A 247 -27.14 -39.47 -11.96
C ALA A 247 -27.94 -40.00 -10.76
N PRO A 248 -28.95 -40.87 -10.97
CA PRO A 248 -29.75 -41.45 -9.89
C PRO A 248 -28.85 -42.10 -8.82
N ALA A 249 -29.17 -41.87 -7.55
CA ALA A 249 -28.49 -42.54 -6.45
C ALA A 249 -28.81 -44.05 -6.48
N SER A 250 -27.81 -44.90 -6.24
CA SER A 250 -28.04 -46.33 -6.01
C SER A 250 -28.72 -46.47 -4.63
N PRO A 251 -29.70 -47.39 -4.42
CA PRO A 251 -30.49 -47.50 -3.19
C PRO A 251 -29.72 -47.94 -1.92
N ALA A 252 -28.39 -47.79 -1.89
CA ALA A 252 -27.54 -48.08 -0.75
C ALA A 252 -27.62 -47.00 0.34
N ALA A 253 -27.05 -47.30 1.51
CA ALA A 253 -26.94 -46.38 2.65
C ALA A 253 -26.42 -44.98 2.28
N ALA A 254 -26.77 -43.97 3.08
CA ALA A 254 -26.39 -42.58 2.87
C ALA A 254 -24.88 -42.44 2.53
N PRO A 255 -24.50 -41.63 1.52
CA PRO A 255 -23.11 -41.54 1.09
C PRO A 255 -22.24 -41.00 2.23
N ALA A 256 -21.01 -41.52 2.34
CA ALA A 256 -20.06 -41.11 3.38
C ALA A 256 -19.63 -39.64 3.23
N LEU A 257 -19.72 -39.10 2.01
CA LEU A 257 -19.39 -37.72 1.65
C LEU A 257 -20.62 -37.05 1.00
N PRO A 258 -21.66 -36.72 1.78
CA PRO A 258 -22.95 -36.28 1.25
C PRO A 258 -22.89 -34.87 0.65
N LEU A 259 -23.54 -34.72 -0.50
CA LEU A 259 -23.65 -33.49 -1.28
C LEU A 259 -25.12 -33.23 -1.63
N ALA A 260 -25.64 -32.03 -1.37
CA ALA A 260 -27.00 -31.66 -1.77
C ALA A 260 -26.98 -31.32 -3.26
N VAL A 261 -27.80 -31.99 -4.05
CA VAL A 261 -27.91 -31.74 -5.48
C VAL A 261 -29.36 -31.51 -5.85
N GLY A 262 -29.60 -30.66 -6.84
CA GLY A 262 -30.93 -30.55 -7.40
C GLY A 262 -30.92 -30.16 -8.87
N ARG A 263 -32.09 -30.37 -9.47
CA ARG A 263 -32.34 -30.07 -10.88
C ARG A 263 -33.72 -29.50 -11.07
N VAL A 264 -33.88 -28.58 -12.01
CA VAL A 264 -35.16 -27.97 -12.34
C VAL A 264 -35.22 -27.66 -13.84
N PRO A 265 -36.32 -27.92 -14.54
CA PRO A 265 -36.49 -27.52 -15.93
C PRO A 265 -36.34 -26.00 -16.09
N LEU A 266 -35.57 -25.56 -17.07
CA LEU A 266 -35.55 -24.17 -17.49
C LEU A 266 -36.65 -23.94 -18.53
N THR A 267 -37.36 -22.82 -18.40
CA THR A 267 -38.35 -22.37 -19.38
C THR A 267 -37.90 -21.05 -19.96
N ALA A 268 -38.09 -20.87 -21.28
CA ALA A 268 -37.74 -19.62 -21.94
C ALA A 268 -38.58 -18.47 -21.36
N GLY A 269 -37.92 -17.42 -20.86
CA GLY A 269 -38.56 -16.29 -20.18
C GLY A 269 -38.97 -16.56 -18.72
N GLY A 270 -38.71 -17.76 -18.18
CA GLY A 270 -38.95 -18.06 -16.78
C GLY A 270 -37.85 -17.51 -15.87
N THR A 271 -38.23 -17.11 -14.66
CA THR A 271 -37.31 -16.67 -13.61
C THR A 271 -37.35 -17.64 -12.44
N LEU A 272 -36.18 -18.09 -12.00
CA LEU A 272 -36.00 -18.99 -10.87
C LEU A 272 -35.19 -18.31 -9.76
N PHE A 273 -35.53 -18.59 -8.51
CA PHE A 273 -34.80 -18.10 -7.34
C PHE A 273 -34.32 -19.24 -6.46
N LEU A 274 -33.09 -19.12 -5.98
CA LEU A 274 -32.46 -20.05 -5.04
C LEU A 274 -31.78 -19.24 -3.92
N SER A 275 -31.84 -19.75 -2.68
CA SER A 275 -31.11 -19.16 -1.57
C SER A 275 -30.35 -20.21 -0.77
N LEU A 276 -29.21 -19.81 -0.20
CA LEU A 276 -28.48 -20.54 0.83
C LEU A 276 -28.35 -19.61 2.04
N GLN A 277 -28.94 -20.00 3.18
CA GLN A 277 -29.02 -19.13 4.36
C GLN A 277 -28.45 -19.83 5.59
N ARG A 278 -27.57 -19.16 6.34
CA ARG A 278 -27.21 -19.60 7.69
C ARG A 278 -28.34 -19.24 8.65
N VAL A 279 -28.88 -20.24 9.34
CA VAL A 279 -29.98 -20.06 10.30
C VAL A 279 -29.58 -20.40 11.73
N ALA A 280 -28.44 -21.07 11.93
CA ALA A 280 -27.87 -21.33 13.23
C ALA A 280 -26.36 -21.57 13.14
N ALA A 281 -25.65 -21.21 14.20
CA ALA A 281 -24.31 -21.71 14.47
C ALA A 281 -24.42 -22.94 15.40
N GLN A 282 -23.77 -24.06 15.07
CA GLN A 282 -23.70 -25.23 15.98
C GLN A 282 -22.48 -25.15 16.91
N SER A 283 -21.61 -24.14 16.73
CA SER A 283 -20.47 -23.82 17.60
C SER A 283 -20.39 -22.30 17.82
N ALA A 284 -19.75 -21.87 18.92
CA ALA A 284 -19.46 -20.46 19.17
C ALA A 284 -18.68 -19.81 18.01
N VAL A 285 -18.79 -18.49 17.87
CA VAL A 285 -18.02 -17.71 16.89
C VAL A 285 -16.53 -18.04 17.05
N PRO A 286 -15.83 -18.44 15.97
CA PRO A 286 -14.42 -18.79 16.07
C PRO A 286 -13.63 -17.60 16.60
N ALA A 287 -12.74 -17.84 17.58
CA ALA A 287 -11.82 -16.82 18.05
C ALA A 287 -10.96 -16.27 16.90
N ASP A 288 -10.47 -15.04 17.04
CA ASP A 288 -9.50 -14.45 16.11
C ASP A 288 -8.30 -15.38 15.89
N LEU A 289 -7.76 -15.37 14.67
CA LEU A 289 -6.54 -16.09 14.33
C LEU A 289 -5.41 -15.65 15.27
N ALA A 290 -4.47 -16.56 15.59
CA ALA A 290 -3.38 -16.28 16.53
C ALA A 290 -2.65 -14.96 16.19
N THR A 291 -2.28 -14.80 14.92
CA THR A 291 -1.63 -13.59 14.39
C THR A 291 -2.46 -12.32 14.53
N TYR A 292 -3.80 -12.40 14.52
CA TYR A 292 -4.65 -11.23 14.74
C TYR A 292 -4.70 -10.85 16.22
N ARG A 293 -4.68 -11.85 17.12
CA ARG A 293 -4.69 -11.63 18.57
C ARG A 293 -3.43 -10.92 19.07
N GLU A 294 -2.30 -11.11 18.40
CA GLU A 294 -1.03 -10.43 18.71
C GLU A 294 -1.12 -8.90 18.60
N VAL A 295 -2.04 -8.37 17.80
CA VAL A 295 -2.20 -6.93 17.57
C VAL A 295 -3.50 -6.36 18.13
N THR A 296 -4.37 -7.20 18.71
CA THR A 296 -5.69 -6.74 19.17
C THR A 296 -5.59 -6.07 20.55
N ALA A 297 -6.11 -4.84 20.65
CA ALA A 297 -6.05 -3.94 21.82
C ALA A 297 -6.77 -4.41 23.10
N VAL A 298 -7.24 -5.66 23.19
CA VAL A 298 -8.05 -6.11 24.33
C VAL A 298 -7.14 -6.32 25.55
N ARG A 299 -7.22 -5.41 26.52
CA ARG A 299 -6.59 -5.59 27.84
C ARG A 299 -7.04 -6.92 28.46
N PRO A 300 -6.16 -7.63 29.19
CA PRO A 300 -6.57 -8.81 29.95
C PRO A 300 -7.76 -8.49 30.86
N GLY A 301 -8.89 -9.20 30.67
CA GLY A 301 -10.12 -9.01 31.46
C GLY A 301 -11.15 -8.03 30.89
N GLY A 302 -10.95 -7.45 29.70
CA GLY A 302 -11.95 -6.61 29.04
C GLY A 302 -13.08 -7.42 28.38
N ASP A 303 -14.34 -6.98 28.53
CA ASP A 303 -15.49 -7.58 27.86
C ASP A 303 -15.29 -7.59 26.35
N ARG A 304 -15.26 -8.80 25.78
CA ARG A 304 -15.29 -9.03 24.34
C ARG A 304 -16.75 -9.27 23.98
N PRO A 305 -17.53 -8.26 23.56
CA PRO A 305 -18.89 -8.53 23.10
C PRO A 305 -18.80 -9.54 21.96
N ALA A 306 -19.47 -10.68 22.11
CA ALA A 306 -19.52 -11.68 21.06
C ALA A 306 -20.14 -11.03 19.81
N SER A 307 -19.44 -11.07 18.67
CA SER A 307 -19.99 -10.66 17.38
C SER A 307 -20.97 -11.73 16.89
N THR A 308 -22.10 -11.88 17.58
CA THR A 308 -23.14 -12.80 17.12
C THR A 308 -23.95 -12.07 16.07
N PRO A 309 -23.91 -12.50 14.79
CA PRO A 309 -24.74 -11.90 13.77
C PRO A 309 -26.21 -12.12 14.13
N THR A 310 -27.07 -11.13 13.89
CA THR A 310 -28.51 -11.35 13.89
C THR A 310 -28.86 -12.17 12.66
N LEU A 311 -29.39 -13.38 12.87
CA LEU A 311 -29.79 -14.29 11.79
C LEU A 311 -31.30 -14.22 11.60
N ALA A 312 -31.76 -14.06 10.36
CA ALA A 312 -33.18 -14.10 10.03
C ALA A 312 -33.72 -15.54 10.09
N ALA A 313 -35.03 -15.67 10.25
CA ALA A 313 -35.72 -16.96 10.07
C ALA A 313 -35.49 -17.50 8.64
N PRO A 314 -35.56 -18.83 8.43
CA PRO A 314 -35.43 -19.42 7.10
C PRO A 314 -36.42 -18.78 6.13
N PHE A 315 -35.94 -18.28 4.98
CA PHE A 315 -36.81 -17.73 3.94
C PHE A 315 -37.73 -18.81 3.38
N SER A 316 -38.95 -18.43 3.02
CA SER A 316 -39.84 -19.27 2.21
C SER A 316 -39.55 -19.07 0.72
N ARG A 317 -40.02 -20.03 -0.11
CA ARG A 317 -39.84 -19.96 -1.57
C ARG A 317 -40.50 -18.72 -2.17
N ASP A 318 -41.67 -18.35 -1.66
CA ASP A 318 -42.49 -17.26 -2.20
C ASP A 318 -41.92 -15.88 -1.85
N GLU A 319 -41.09 -15.79 -0.80
CA GLU A 319 -40.40 -14.55 -0.41
C GLU A 319 -39.12 -14.29 -1.22
N LEU A 320 -38.52 -15.30 -1.86
CA LEU A 320 -37.22 -15.13 -2.52
C LEU A 320 -37.16 -13.99 -3.56
N PRO A 321 -38.18 -13.76 -4.41
CA PRO A 321 -38.17 -12.62 -5.33
C PRO A 321 -38.08 -11.28 -4.60
N GLU A 322 -38.81 -11.12 -3.49
CA GLU A 322 -38.80 -9.91 -2.66
C GLU A 322 -37.45 -9.74 -1.96
N ARG A 323 -36.91 -10.79 -1.33
CA ARG A 323 -35.60 -10.77 -0.66
C ARG A 323 -34.47 -10.41 -1.62
N PHE A 324 -34.54 -10.94 -2.86
CA PHE A 324 -33.60 -10.59 -3.92
C PHE A 324 -33.71 -9.10 -4.30
N ALA A 325 -34.93 -8.56 -4.41
CA ALA A 325 -35.15 -7.15 -4.71
C ALA A 325 -34.65 -6.24 -3.57
N VAL A 326 -34.89 -6.60 -2.30
CA VAL A 326 -34.39 -5.86 -1.13
C VAL A 326 -32.86 -5.80 -1.14
N ALA A 327 -32.19 -6.94 -1.33
CA ALA A 327 -30.74 -6.97 -1.32
C ALA A 327 -30.14 -6.26 -2.56
N THR A 328 -30.81 -6.29 -3.72
CA THR A 328 -30.45 -5.47 -4.90
C THR A 328 -30.56 -3.97 -4.60
N ALA A 329 -31.66 -3.54 -3.97
CA ALA A 329 -31.88 -2.14 -3.59
C ALA A 329 -30.86 -1.67 -2.54
N HIS A 330 -30.50 -2.54 -1.59
CA HIS A 330 -29.45 -2.27 -0.61
C HIS A 330 -28.10 -1.96 -1.30
N PHE A 331 -27.59 -2.84 -2.17
CA PHE A 331 -26.32 -2.57 -2.85
C PHE A 331 -26.41 -1.41 -3.84
N ALA A 332 -27.58 -1.14 -4.40
CA ALA A 332 -27.81 0.08 -5.18
C ALA A 332 -27.59 1.33 -4.34
N ALA A 333 -28.17 1.39 -3.14
CA ALA A 333 -27.98 2.50 -2.21
C ALA A 333 -26.52 2.60 -1.73
N VAL A 334 -25.87 1.49 -1.39
CA VAL A 334 -24.47 1.49 -0.95
C VAL A 334 -23.55 1.99 -2.06
N ARG A 335 -23.60 1.40 -3.26
CA ARG A 335 -22.68 1.77 -4.35
C ARG A 335 -22.90 3.19 -4.88
N THR A 336 -24.10 3.76 -4.70
CA THR A 336 -24.40 5.13 -5.14
C THR A 336 -24.36 6.16 -4.01
N ARG A 337 -23.95 5.77 -2.79
CA ARG A 337 -23.81 6.66 -1.64
C ARG A 337 -23.00 7.90 -1.99
N VAL A 338 -21.83 7.68 -2.59
CA VAL A 338 -21.08 8.69 -3.34
C VAL A 338 -21.08 8.27 -4.80
N ALA A 339 -21.49 9.14 -5.70
CA ALA A 339 -21.51 8.85 -7.13
C ALA A 339 -20.82 9.99 -7.89
N VAL A 340 -20.11 9.64 -8.96
CA VAL A 340 -19.44 10.61 -9.81
C VAL A 340 -19.86 10.44 -11.26
N ASP A 341 -19.93 11.55 -11.97
CA ASP A 341 -20.10 11.57 -13.42
C ASP A 341 -18.96 12.40 -14.04
N THR A 342 -18.03 11.69 -14.65
CA THR A 342 -16.84 12.27 -15.27
C THR A 342 -16.65 11.75 -16.70
N PRO A 343 -15.79 12.39 -17.51
CA PRO A 343 -15.37 11.86 -18.80
C PRO A 343 -14.60 10.53 -18.72
N ASP A 344 -14.15 10.10 -17.53
CA ASP A 344 -13.43 8.84 -17.34
C ASP A 344 -14.38 7.72 -16.86
N PRO A 345 -14.74 6.76 -17.73
CA PRO A 345 -15.70 5.72 -17.37
C PRO A 345 -15.19 4.73 -16.33
N PHE A 346 -13.87 4.55 -16.20
CA PHE A 346 -13.32 3.67 -15.18
C PHE A 346 -13.45 4.31 -13.79
N LEU A 347 -13.22 5.62 -13.68
CA LEU A 347 -13.42 6.31 -12.40
C LEU A 347 -14.89 6.20 -11.97
N ASN A 348 -15.83 6.39 -12.89
CA ASN A 348 -17.26 6.34 -12.59
C ASN A 348 -17.69 4.99 -11.98
N ALA A 349 -17.18 3.86 -12.51
CA ALA A 349 -17.43 2.53 -11.94
C ALA A 349 -16.63 2.28 -10.63
N ALA A 350 -15.39 2.76 -10.54
CA ALA A 350 -14.52 2.58 -9.38
C ALA A 350 -15.07 3.19 -8.08
N VAL A 351 -15.76 4.33 -8.14
CA VAL A 351 -16.35 4.95 -6.94
C VAL A 351 -17.41 4.06 -6.30
N GLY A 352 -18.20 3.34 -7.11
CA GLY A 352 -19.17 2.38 -6.57
C GLY A 352 -18.51 1.22 -5.83
N ALA A 353 -17.38 0.73 -6.34
CA ALA A 353 -16.59 -0.32 -5.70
C ALA A 353 -15.95 0.17 -4.38
N LEU A 354 -15.46 1.42 -4.36
CA LEU A 354 -14.96 2.07 -3.14
C LEU A 354 -16.03 2.11 -2.03
N ASN A 355 -17.26 2.52 -2.36
CA ASN A 355 -18.34 2.55 -1.37
C ASN A 355 -18.62 1.16 -0.79
N VAL A 356 -18.66 0.11 -1.62
CA VAL A 356 -18.91 -1.26 -1.15
C VAL A 356 -17.75 -1.79 -0.31
N ALA A 357 -16.50 -1.50 -0.68
CA ALA A 357 -15.33 -1.88 0.11
C ALA A 357 -15.31 -1.18 1.49
N ALA A 358 -15.61 0.11 1.52
CA ALA A 358 -15.68 0.89 2.75
C ALA A 358 -16.84 0.47 3.66
N ASP A 359 -17.97 0.07 3.09
CA ASP A 359 -19.08 -0.52 3.86
C ASP A 359 -18.70 -1.91 4.42
N ALA A 360 -17.99 -2.73 3.64
CA ALA A 360 -17.57 -4.07 4.05
C ALA A 360 -16.60 -4.10 5.24
N VAL A 361 -15.77 -3.06 5.42
CA VAL A 361 -14.88 -2.96 6.59
C VAL A 361 -15.61 -2.53 7.85
N TRP A 362 -16.85 -2.01 7.76
CA TRP A 362 -17.67 -1.76 8.94
C TRP A 362 -18.22 -3.08 9.52
N ASP A 363 -18.20 -3.20 10.84
CA ASP A 363 -18.82 -4.31 11.56
C ASP A 363 -19.92 -3.75 12.47
N GLU A 364 -21.17 -3.99 12.10
CA GLU A 364 -22.33 -3.44 12.83
C GLU A 364 -22.44 -4.04 14.25
N PRO A 365 -22.28 -5.36 14.48
CA PRO A 365 -22.32 -5.90 15.85
C PRO A 365 -21.27 -5.29 16.78
N GLN A 366 -20.07 -4.98 16.26
CA GLN A 366 -18.98 -4.40 17.05
C GLN A 366 -18.91 -2.87 17.03
N GLN A 367 -19.79 -2.22 16.25
CA GLN A 367 -19.86 -0.76 16.07
C GLN A 367 -18.49 -0.15 15.78
N ALA A 368 -17.74 -0.75 14.87
CA ALA A 368 -16.39 -0.33 14.56
C ALA A 368 -15.97 -0.65 13.14
N ILE A 369 -14.99 0.11 12.67
CA ILE A 369 -14.27 -0.23 11.46
C ILE A 369 -13.23 -1.31 11.76
N MET A 370 -13.21 -2.35 10.94
CA MET A 370 -12.23 -3.43 10.97
C MET A 370 -10.99 -3.05 10.17
N HIS A 371 -9.85 -3.68 10.45
CA HIS A 371 -8.61 -3.37 9.74
C HIS A 371 -8.60 -3.80 8.26
N GLY A 372 -9.37 -4.83 7.91
CA GLY A 372 -9.68 -5.19 6.51
C GLY A 372 -11.02 -5.92 6.41
N ALA A 373 -11.59 -6.00 5.20
CA ALA A 373 -12.87 -6.69 5.00
C ALA A 373 -12.71 -8.22 5.12
N ILE A 374 -11.52 -8.74 4.73
CA ILE A 374 -11.19 -10.17 4.73
C ILE A 374 -9.91 -10.43 5.54
N ALA A 375 -8.73 -10.15 4.97
CA ALA A 375 -7.48 -10.26 5.71
C ALA A 375 -7.44 -9.20 6.81
N TRP A 376 -7.03 -9.62 8.01
CA TRP A 376 -7.03 -8.79 9.21
C TRP A 376 -8.40 -8.22 9.56
N ARG A 377 -9.50 -8.94 9.32
CA ARG A 377 -10.82 -8.53 9.83
C ARG A 377 -10.91 -8.69 11.35
N THR A 378 -10.27 -7.78 12.06
CA THR A 378 -10.32 -7.64 13.52
C THR A 378 -10.38 -6.16 13.88
N LYS A 379 -10.91 -5.88 15.07
CA LYS A 379 -11.11 -4.53 15.59
C LYS A 379 -9.77 -3.98 16.08
N LEU A 380 -9.21 -3.06 15.32
CA LEU A 380 -7.98 -2.34 15.63
C LEU A 380 -8.26 -0.86 15.54
N LEU A 381 -7.52 -0.06 16.32
CA LEU A 381 -7.54 1.40 16.17
C LEU A 381 -7.22 1.77 14.70
N GLY A 382 -6.33 0.96 14.09
CA GLY A 382 -6.14 0.86 12.65
C GLY A 382 -5.44 2.08 12.06
N TRP A 383 -4.91 1.92 10.84
CA TRP A 383 -4.21 3.00 10.12
C TRP A 383 -5.22 4.06 9.66
N ARG A 384 -5.26 4.38 8.36
CA ARG A 384 -6.08 5.46 7.82
C ARG A 384 -7.50 5.02 7.46
N GLY A 385 -7.88 3.80 7.82
CA GLY A 385 -9.23 3.25 7.58
C GLY A 385 -10.38 4.14 8.06
N PRO A 386 -10.34 4.71 9.28
CA PRO A 386 -11.41 5.57 9.80
C PRO A 386 -11.77 6.76 8.90
N TYR A 387 -10.85 7.25 8.07
CA TYR A 387 -11.13 8.37 7.15
C TYR A 387 -12.27 8.08 6.17
N ALA A 388 -12.47 6.81 5.79
CA ALA A 388 -13.53 6.42 4.87
C ALA A 388 -14.93 6.72 5.42
N LEU A 389 -15.08 6.71 6.75
CA LEU A 389 -16.37 6.94 7.38
C LEU A 389 -16.84 8.38 7.12
N ASP A 390 -16.01 9.39 7.39
CA ASP A 390 -16.39 10.78 7.13
C ASP A 390 -16.31 11.16 5.65
N ALA A 391 -15.26 10.74 4.94
CA ALA A 391 -15.07 11.09 3.53
C ALA A 391 -16.14 10.49 2.59
N LEU A 392 -16.88 9.47 3.04
CA LEU A 392 -18.04 8.92 2.34
C LEU A 392 -19.36 9.24 3.06
N GLY A 393 -19.35 10.15 4.05
CA GLY A 393 -20.52 10.71 4.72
C GLY A 393 -21.18 9.82 5.79
N TRP A 394 -20.58 8.72 6.23
CA TRP A 394 -21.03 7.91 7.37
C TRP A 394 -20.60 8.50 8.73
N HIS A 395 -20.93 9.77 8.96
CA HIS A 395 -20.55 10.51 10.19
C HIS A 395 -21.00 9.83 11.48
N ASP A 396 -22.17 9.18 11.50
CA ASP A 396 -22.65 8.44 12.67
C ASP A 396 -21.77 7.22 12.99
N ARG A 397 -21.34 6.48 11.97
CA ARG A 397 -20.40 5.36 12.14
C ARG A 397 -19.04 5.87 12.62
N ALA A 398 -18.58 7.01 12.09
CA ALA A 398 -17.36 7.68 12.55
C ALA A 398 -17.47 8.03 14.04
N ARG A 399 -18.52 8.74 14.45
CA ARG A 399 -18.75 9.08 15.87
C ARG A 399 -18.73 7.85 16.77
N ARG A 400 -19.43 6.77 16.41
CA ARG A 400 -19.49 5.52 17.21
C ARG A 400 -18.13 4.84 17.32
N ASN A 401 -17.36 4.80 16.24
CA ASN A 401 -16.00 4.26 16.25
C ASN A 401 -15.06 5.11 17.13
N LEU A 402 -15.09 6.43 16.95
CA LEU A 402 -14.23 7.36 17.69
C LEU A 402 -14.52 7.32 19.20
N THR A 403 -15.80 7.43 19.58
CA THR A 403 -16.22 7.41 20.99
C THR A 403 -15.87 6.09 21.67
N TYR A 404 -16.00 4.96 20.98
CA TYR A 404 -15.57 3.64 21.49
C TYR A 404 -14.08 3.63 21.90
N TRP A 405 -13.20 4.19 21.05
CA TRP A 405 -11.76 4.19 21.28
C TRP A 405 -11.33 5.26 22.28
N CYS A 406 -11.91 6.46 22.22
CA CYS A 406 -11.68 7.53 23.20
C CYS A 406 -11.93 7.04 24.64
N GLY A 407 -12.97 6.23 24.85
CA GLY A 407 -13.29 5.64 26.16
C GLY A 407 -12.28 4.60 26.68
N ARG A 408 -11.27 4.23 25.90
CA ARG A 408 -10.25 3.21 26.23
C ARG A 408 -8.85 3.79 26.43
N GLN A 409 -8.68 5.09 26.30
CA GLN A 409 -7.38 5.72 26.48
C GLN A 409 -6.86 5.45 27.90
N ASN A 410 -5.61 5.05 28.00
CA ASN A 410 -4.94 4.79 29.26
C ASN A 410 -4.92 6.06 30.14
N THR A 411 -5.49 5.96 31.33
CA THR A 411 -5.52 7.01 32.37
C THR A 411 -4.72 6.66 33.60
N ASP A 412 -3.99 5.54 33.59
CA ASP A 412 -3.19 5.09 34.73
C ASP A 412 -2.08 6.13 35.06
N PRO A 413 -1.60 6.21 36.31
CA PRO A 413 -0.53 7.14 36.67
C PRO A 413 0.71 6.97 35.80
N ILE A 414 1.39 8.07 35.48
CA ILE A 414 2.64 8.04 34.72
C ILE A 414 3.71 7.33 35.57
N PRO A 415 4.38 6.27 35.05
CA PRO A 415 5.48 5.63 35.76
C PRO A 415 6.62 6.62 36.06
N PRO A 416 7.31 6.49 37.20
CA PRO A 416 8.39 7.41 37.59
C PRO A 416 9.62 7.32 36.67
N THR A 417 9.78 6.20 35.96
CA THR A 417 10.87 5.94 35.03
C THR A 417 10.35 5.22 33.80
N VAL A 418 10.96 5.49 32.64
CA VAL A 418 10.67 4.76 31.39
C VAL A 418 11.23 3.33 31.51
N PRO A 419 10.43 2.28 31.29
CA PRO A 419 10.91 0.90 31.22
C PRO A 419 12.02 0.72 30.16
N PRO A 420 12.98 -0.19 30.41
CA PRO A 420 14.01 -0.51 29.42
C PRO A 420 13.41 -1.27 28.23
N ALA A 421 14.14 -1.28 27.11
CA ALA A 421 13.79 -2.07 25.93
C ALA A 421 13.74 -3.58 26.23
N ASP A 422 12.92 -4.30 25.47
CA ASP A 422 12.53 -5.68 25.74
C ASP A 422 13.65 -6.68 25.35
N GLU A 423 14.25 -7.37 26.31
CA GLU A 423 15.27 -8.40 26.05
C GLU A 423 14.72 -9.57 25.22
N ALA A 424 13.44 -9.93 25.39
CA ALA A 424 12.80 -11.01 24.62
C ALA A 424 12.63 -10.65 23.13
N ALA A 425 12.63 -9.36 22.81
CA ALA A 425 12.62 -8.86 21.44
C ALA A 425 14.04 -8.44 20.97
N ASN A 426 15.10 -8.92 21.64
CA ASN A 426 16.49 -8.55 21.35
C ASN A 426 16.71 -7.03 21.36
N LEU A 427 16.05 -6.31 22.27
CA LEU A 427 16.11 -4.85 22.43
C LEU A 427 15.55 -4.05 21.25
N ALA A 428 14.83 -4.69 20.32
CA ALA A 428 14.25 -4.03 19.15
C ALA A 428 12.95 -3.26 19.45
N ARG A 429 12.34 -3.51 20.62
CA ARG A 429 11.06 -2.93 21.06
C ARG A 429 11.16 -2.38 22.47
N ASN A 430 10.27 -1.45 22.82
CA ASN A 430 10.05 -0.98 24.18
C ASN A 430 8.53 -0.92 24.46
N GLU A 431 7.88 -2.09 24.46
CA GLU A 431 6.43 -2.20 24.58
C GLU A 431 5.92 -1.73 25.95
N ALA A 432 6.62 -2.11 27.02
CA ALA A 432 6.25 -1.67 28.37
C ALA A 432 6.30 -0.14 28.53
N GLY A 433 7.25 0.53 27.87
CA GLY A 433 7.34 1.98 27.88
C GLY A 433 6.30 2.70 27.02
N LEU A 434 5.81 2.06 25.96
CA LEU A 434 4.74 2.57 25.10
C LEU A 434 3.41 2.70 25.87
N HIS A 435 3.04 1.68 26.64
CA HIS A 435 1.73 1.55 27.29
C HIS A 435 1.59 2.35 28.59
N THR A 436 1.72 3.68 28.48
CA THR A 436 1.55 4.63 29.60
C THR A 436 0.37 5.59 29.38
N ASN A 437 0.11 6.47 30.34
CA ASN A 437 -0.98 7.45 30.32
C ASN A 437 -1.08 8.21 28.97
N GLY A 438 -2.14 7.96 28.20
CA GLY A 438 -2.37 8.52 26.87
C GLY A 438 -2.42 7.49 25.74
N ASP A 439 -1.90 6.28 25.92
CA ASP A 439 -2.01 5.18 24.95
C ASP A 439 -3.47 4.75 24.70
N LEU A 440 -3.88 4.60 23.44
CA LEU A 440 -5.19 4.05 23.03
C LEU A 440 -5.09 2.64 22.46
N SER A 441 -3.92 2.29 21.90
CA SER A 441 -3.79 1.14 21.01
C SER A 441 -3.63 -0.17 21.76
N ASN A 442 -2.97 -0.16 22.93
CA ASN A 442 -2.56 -1.35 23.67
C ASN A 442 -2.02 -2.47 22.72
N SER A 443 -1.20 -2.05 21.76
CA SER A 443 -0.58 -2.88 20.72
C SER A 443 0.89 -2.49 20.51
N HIS A 444 1.66 -3.28 19.76
CA HIS A 444 3.04 -2.92 19.41
C HIS A 444 3.19 -1.63 18.57
N TYR A 445 2.10 -0.98 18.16
CA TYR A 445 2.07 0.16 17.25
C TYR A 445 1.58 1.43 17.95
N ASP A 446 2.18 2.59 17.66
CA ASP A 446 1.56 3.87 17.97
C ASP A 446 0.45 4.19 16.95
N MET A 447 -0.72 3.63 17.21
CA MET A 447 -1.91 3.94 16.43
C MET A 447 -2.61 5.23 16.89
N ASN A 448 -2.09 5.92 17.91
CA ASN A 448 -2.73 7.13 18.43
C ASN A 448 -2.64 8.27 17.42
N LEU A 449 -1.49 8.45 16.75
CA LEU A 449 -1.30 9.54 15.80
C LEU A 449 -2.35 9.50 14.69
N GLY A 450 -2.48 8.37 13.99
CA GLY A 450 -3.49 8.21 12.93
C GLY A 450 -4.93 8.36 13.44
N PHE A 451 -5.21 7.92 14.67
CA PHE A 451 -6.54 8.05 15.27
C PHE A 451 -6.90 9.49 15.64
N VAL A 452 -6.00 10.22 16.31
CA VAL A 452 -6.26 11.60 16.74
C VAL A 452 -6.35 12.53 15.55
N ASP A 453 -5.58 12.26 14.49
CA ASP A 453 -5.78 12.91 13.20
C ASP A 453 -7.21 12.70 12.68
N ALA A 454 -7.73 11.46 12.70
CA ALA A 454 -9.11 11.16 12.29
C ALA A 454 -10.14 11.89 13.16
N VAL A 455 -9.90 12.05 14.46
CA VAL A 455 -10.74 12.86 15.37
C VAL A 455 -10.79 14.32 14.89
N PHE A 456 -9.64 14.94 14.62
CA PHE A 456 -9.62 16.33 14.16
C PHE A 456 -10.33 16.51 12.82
N ARG A 457 -10.15 15.57 11.89
CA ARG A 457 -10.82 15.59 10.58
C ARG A 457 -12.34 15.38 10.72
N HIS A 458 -12.78 14.49 11.59
CA HIS A 458 -14.20 14.32 11.91
C HIS A 458 -14.84 15.62 12.40
N LEU A 459 -14.15 16.38 13.26
CA LEU A 459 -14.63 17.67 13.74
C LEU A 459 -14.70 18.72 12.61
N GLN A 460 -13.79 18.70 11.63
CA GLN A 460 -13.89 19.57 10.44
C GLN A 460 -15.08 19.22 9.56
N TRP A 461 -15.38 17.92 9.41
CA TRP A 461 -16.53 17.40 8.65
C TRP A 461 -17.89 17.65 9.28
N THR A 462 -17.96 17.72 10.61
CA THR A 462 -19.24 17.81 11.35
C THR A 462 -19.47 19.18 11.99
N GLY A 463 -18.40 19.87 12.40
CA GLY A 463 -18.49 21.07 13.23
C GLY A 463 -19.00 20.78 14.64
N ASP A 464 -19.00 19.53 15.10
CA ASP A 464 -19.62 19.13 16.36
C ASP A 464 -18.80 19.55 17.59
N LEU A 465 -19.10 20.75 18.10
CA LEU A 465 -18.48 21.28 19.32
C LEU A 465 -18.91 20.55 20.60
N THR A 466 -20.00 19.77 20.58
CA THR A 466 -20.40 18.94 21.72
C THR A 466 -19.45 17.78 21.85
N LEU A 467 -19.25 17.02 20.76
CA LEU A 467 -18.25 15.97 20.72
C LEU A 467 -16.85 16.52 20.99
N ALA A 468 -16.51 17.69 20.43
CA ALA A 468 -15.20 18.28 20.65
C ALA A 468 -14.90 18.51 22.14
N ARG A 469 -15.90 18.93 22.94
CA ARG A 469 -15.77 19.02 24.41
C ARG A 469 -15.59 17.65 25.06
N GLU A 470 -16.35 16.65 24.62
CA GLU A 470 -16.25 15.28 25.15
C GLU A 470 -14.86 14.67 24.93
N VAL A 471 -14.27 14.86 23.75
CA VAL A 471 -12.97 14.28 23.38
C VAL A 471 -11.77 15.16 23.76
N TRP A 472 -11.99 16.40 24.22
CA TRP A 472 -10.91 17.32 24.56
C TRP A 472 -9.90 16.73 25.57
N PRO A 473 -10.31 16.10 26.69
CA PRO A 473 -9.36 15.48 27.62
C PRO A 473 -8.55 14.34 27.00
N VAL A 474 -9.07 13.70 25.94
CA VAL A 474 -8.34 12.65 25.20
C VAL A 474 -7.22 13.25 24.36
N ILE A 475 -7.52 14.35 23.65
CA ILE A 475 -6.56 15.12 22.85
C ILE A 475 -5.43 15.64 23.75
N GLN A 476 -5.77 16.23 24.91
CA GLN A 476 -4.77 16.74 25.84
C GLN A 476 -3.80 15.65 26.32
N ARG A 477 -4.32 14.48 26.69
CA ARG A 477 -3.49 13.35 27.14
C ARG A 477 -2.65 12.76 26.02
N HIS A 478 -3.19 12.67 24.80
CA HIS A 478 -2.41 12.23 23.64
C HIS A 478 -1.21 13.14 23.39
N LEU A 479 -1.41 14.47 23.30
CA LEU A 479 -0.32 15.41 23.07
C LEU A 479 0.72 15.39 24.20
N ALA A 480 0.29 15.20 25.45
CA ALA A 480 1.19 15.03 26.59
C ALA A 480 1.97 13.70 26.54
N TRP A 481 1.35 12.63 26.04
CA TRP A 481 1.98 11.31 25.84
C TRP A 481 3.03 11.37 24.72
N GLU A 482 2.69 11.93 23.55
CA GLU A 482 3.61 12.19 22.44
C GLU A 482 4.84 12.98 22.90
N ARG A 483 4.60 14.10 23.59
CA ARG A 483 5.66 14.97 24.12
C ARG A 483 6.57 14.24 25.11
N ARG A 484 6.00 13.34 25.93
CA ARG A 484 6.75 12.61 26.96
C ARG A 484 7.61 11.50 26.36
N LEU A 485 7.10 10.78 25.36
CA LEU A 485 7.76 9.57 24.84
C LEU A 485 8.65 9.85 23.63
N PHE A 486 8.23 10.70 22.69
CA PHE A 486 8.83 10.74 21.35
C PHE A 486 9.52 12.06 20.98
N ARG A 487 9.28 13.15 21.72
CA ARG A 487 9.90 14.45 21.46
C ARG A 487 11.40 14.48 21.83
N ARG A 488 12.23 15.04 20.95
CA ARG A 488 13.68 15.26 21.12
C ARG A 488 14.07 16.67 20.70
N GLU A 489 15.08 17.26 21.34
CA GLU A 489 15.53 18.62 21.02
C GLU A 489 16.93 18.63 20.43
N PHE A 490 17.08 19.28 19.28
CA PHE A 490 18.34 19.29 18.52
C PHE A 490 18.96 20.68 18.46
N GLY A 491 20.29 20.70 18.43
CA GLY A 491 21.09 21.91 18.23
C GLY A 491 20.98 22.92 19.37
N PRO A 492 21.66 24.07 19.25
CA PRO A 492 21.72 25.10 20.29
C PRO A 492 20.35 25.77 20.55
N GLU A 493 19.49 25.88 19.53
CA GLU A 493 18.12 26.40 19.65
C GLU A 493 17.17 25.42 20.37
N ARG A 494 17.62 24.19 20.64
CA ARG A 494 16.80 23.10 21.22
C ARG A 494 15.50 22.89 20.44
N LEU A 495 15.58 22.82 19.11
CA LEU A 495 14.41 22.68 18.24
C LEU A 495 13.83 21.26 18.32
N PRO A 496 12.51 21.09 18.49
CA PRO A 496 11.91 19.78 18.68
C PRO A 496 11.67 19.02 17.38
N LEU A 497 11.96 17.72 17.36
CA LEU A 497 11.40 16.75 16.42
C LEU A 497 10.88 15.55 17.20
N TYR A 498 9.92 14.83 16.61
CA TYR A 498 9.30 13.66 17.22
C TYR A 498 9.76 12.40 16.51
N GLU A 499 10.13 11.40 17.28
CA GLU A 499 10.36 10.04 16.79
C GLU A 499 9.04 9.38 16.36
N ALA A 500 9.11 8.48 15.39
CA ALA A 500 7.98 7.63 15.02
C ALA A 500 8.12 6.24 15.65
N TYR A 501 7.06 5.75 16.29
CA TYR A 501 6.99 4.39 16.86
C TYR A 501 5.90 3.58 16.14
N ALA A 502 6.21 3.09 14.94
CA ALA A 502 5.28 2.30 14.14
C ALA A 502 3.87 2.93 13.95
N ALA A 503 3.85 4.17 13.44
CA ALA A 503 2.64 4.99 13.32
C ALA A 503 2.08 5.15 11.88
N ILE A 504 2.61 4.38 10.93
CA ILE A 504 2.18 4.38 9.51
C ILE A 504 2.11 2.97 8.94
N TRP A 505 1.42 2.76 7.81
CA TRP A 505 1.34 1.44 7.16
C TRP A 505 2.73 0.84 6.89
N ALA A 506 3.64 1.64 6.34
CA ALA A 506 4.99 1.24 5.94
C ALA A 506 5.97 1.03 7.14
N SER A 507 5.46 0.76 8.34
CA SER A 507 6.26 0.82 9.57
C SER A 507 6.82 -0.50 10.07
N ASP A 508 6.36 -1.64 9.54
CA ASP A 508 7.02 -2.91 9.83
C ASP A 508 8.49 -2.77 9.39
N ASP A 509 9.40 -2.90 10.34
CA ASP A 509 10.86 -2.76 10.20
C ASP A 509 11.42 -1.32 10.04
N LEU A 510 10.60 -0.27 10.19
CA LEU A 510 11.12 1.09 10.45
C LEU A 510 11.61 1.25 11.89
N GLN A 511 12.76 1.87 12.05
CA GLN A 511 13.42 2.13 13.33
C GLN A 511 14.21 3.45 13.29
N TYR A 512 13.99 4.30 14.26
CA TYR A 512 14.66 5.61 14.32
C TYR A 512 15.65 5.70 15.49
N SER A 513 15.68 4.70 16.38
CA SER A 513 16.66 4.60 17.47
C SER A 513 16.76 5.90 18.30
N GLY A 514 15.64 6.57 18.56
CA GLY A 514 15.58 7.85 19.28
C GLY A 514 15.47 9.08 18.38
N GLY A 515 15.74 8.94 17.08
CA GLY A 515 15.83 10.03 16.09
C GLY A 515 14.50 10.70 15.77
N GLY A 516 14.56 11.98 15.38
CA GLY A 516 13.39 12.76 14.99
C GLY A 516 12.99 12.48 13.55
N ALA A 517 11.82 11.89 13.35
CA ALA A 517 11.27 11.55 12.03
C ALA A 517 10.37 12.67 11.49
N MET A 518 10.45 12.94 10.20
CA MET A 518 9.68 14.01 9.56
C MET A 518 8.18 13.78 9.65
N HIS A 519 7.70 12.56 9.35
CA HIS A 519 6.26 12.27 9.30
C HIS A 519 5.58 12.33 10.68
N ALA A 520 6.22 11.82 11.74
CA ALA A 520 5.70 11.95 13.11
C ALA A 520 5.74 13.40 13.62
N SER A 521 6.78 14.15 13.24
CA SER A 521 6.86 15.60 13.54
C SER A 521 5.77 16.38 12.81
N ALA A 522 5.42 16.01 11.57
CA ALA A 522 4.35 16.61 10.79
C ALA A 522 2.97 16.34 11.40
N TYR A 523 2.69 15.10 11.83
CA TYR A 523 1.46 14.81 12.57
C TYR A 523 1.35 15.64 13.85
N ASN A 524 2.40 15.68 14.66
CA ASN A 524 2.41 16.48 15.89
C ASN A 524 2.23 17.98 15.61
N TYR A 525 2.82 18.50 14.52
CA TYR A 525 2.58 19.88 14.07
C TYR A 525 1.09 20.13 13.79
N TYR A 526 0.47 19.27 12.98
CA TYR A 526 -0.95 19.39 12.65
C TYR A 526 -1.83 19.24 13.90
N HIS A 527 -1.57 18.26 14.76
CA HIS A 527 -2.34 18.05 15.99
C HIS A 527 -2.24 19.25 16.92
N HIS A 528 -1.06 19.83 17.10
CA HIS A 528 -0.89 21.02 17.92
C HIS A 528 -1.55 22.25 17.30
N GLN A 529 -1.52 22.41 15.97
CA GLN A 529 -2.24 23.48 15.28
C GLN A 529 -3.76 23.34 15.46
N GLN A 530 -4.30 22.13 15.28
CA GLN A 530 -5.71 21.85 15.45
C GLN A 530 -6.16 21.95 16.92
N ALA A 531 -5.32 21.53 17.87
CA ALA A 531 -5.58 21.70 19.29
C ALA A 531 -5.58 23.18 19.70
N ALA A 532 -4.65 23.99 19.20
CA ALA A 532 -4.65 25.44 19.44
C ALA A 532 -5.93 26.09 18.89
N ARG A 533 -6.38 25.67 17.71
CA ARG A 533 -7.63 26.13 17.12
C ARG A 533 -8.83 25.72 17.97
N LEU A 534 -8.91 24.45 18.36
CA LEU A 534 -10.03 23.92 19.13
C LEU A 534 -10.10 24.52 20.53
N ALA A 535 -8.95 24.70 21.20
CA ALA A 535 -8.88 25.35 22.51
C ALA A 535 -9.57 26.72 22.51
N ARG A 536 -9.32 27.55 21.48
CA ARG A 536 -10.01 28.85 21.32
C ARG A 536 -11.53 28.70 21.23
N LEU A 537 -12.01 27.70 20.48
CA LEU A 537 -13.45 27.44 20.30
C LEU A 537 -14.11 26.90 21.57
N LEU A 538 -13.35 26.21 22.41
CA LEU A 538 -13.84 25.62 23.66
C LEU A 538 -13.68 26.54 24.88
N GLY A 539 -12.93 27.64 24.77
CA GLY A 539 -12.62 28.54 25.88
C GLY A 539 -11.42 28.11 26.73
N GLU A 540 -10.57 27.23 26.18
CA GLU A 540 -9.32 26.72 26.78
C GLU A 540 -8.11 27.55 26.33
N ASP A 541 -6.97 27.43 27.01
CA ASP A 541 -5.74 28.14 26.63
C ASP A 541 -5.09 27.54 25.36
N PRO A 542 -5.00 28.28 24.24
CA PRO A 542 -4.37 27.79 23.03
C PRO A 542 -2.84 27.91 23.01
N ALA A 543 -2.24 28.70 23.92
CA ALA A 543 -0.84 29.11 23.83
C ALA A 543 0.16 27.94 23.86
N PRO A 544 0.02 26.91 24.72
CA PRO A 544 0.97 25.79 24.75
C PRO A 544 1.01 25.02 23.43
N TYR A 545 -0.15 24.84 22.79
CA TYR A 545 -0.27 24.12 21.54
C TYR A 545 0.27 24.94 20.36
N GLN A 546 -0.05 26.25 20.31
CA GLN A 546 0.48 27.14 19.27
C GLN A 546 2.01 27.21 19.32
N GLN A 547 2.60 27.36 20.51
CA GLN A 547 4.05 27.45 20.67
C GLN A 547 4.77 26.18 20.20
N GLU A 548 4.23 25.00 20.51
CA GLU A 548 4.84 23.75 20.07
C GLU A 548 4.71 23.57 18.54
N ALA A 549 3.57 23.93 17.95
CA ALA A 549 3.39 23.92 16.50
C ALA A 549 4.39 24.86 15.79
N ASP A 550 4.57 26.08 16.29
CA ASP A 550 5.51 27.04 15.70
C ASP A 550 6.96 26.54 15.81
N ARG A 551 7.33 25.93 16.94
CA ARG A 551 8.65 25.32 17.13
C ARG A 551 8.88 24.13 16.21
N LEU A 552 7.88 23.27 16.00
CA LEU A 552 7.97 22.15 15.06
C LEU A 552 8.10 22.62 13.61
N ALA A 553 7.33 23.62 13.20
CA ALA A 553 7.43 24.22 11.86
C ALA A 553 8.82 24.79 11.59
N ARG A 554 9.44 25.42 12.60
CA ARG A 554 10.83 25.88 12.55
C ARG A 554 11.82 24.72 12.53
N ALA A 555 11.64 23.72 13.37
CA ALA A 555 12.52 22.57 13.49
C ALA A 555 12.61 21.78 12.18
N MET A 556 11.49 21.45 11.55
CA MET A 556 11.46 20.72 10.28
C MET A 556 12.21 21.47 9.18
N ARG A 557 12.04 22.80 9.09
CA ARG A 557 12.77 23.63 8.10
C ARG A 557 14.26 23.80 8.42
N ALA A 558 14.61 23.93 9.69
CA ALA A 558 16.00 24.17 10.09
C ALA A 558 16.86 22.89 10.09
N LEU A 559 16.25 21.74 10.38
CA LEU A 559 16.96 20.49 10.64
C LEU A 559 16.76 19.43 9.57
N LEU A 560 15.64 19.47 8.83
CA LEU A 560 15.27 18.42 7.87
C LEU A 560 15.10 18.94 6.44
N TRP A 561 15.06 20.26 6.20
CA TRP A 561 15.04 20.79 4.83
C TRP A 561 16.43 20.65 4.20
N VAL A 562 16.55 19.71 3.28
CA VAL A 562 17.78 19.46 2.52
C VAL A 562 17.78 20.33 1.27
N LYS A 563 18.91 20.97 1.00
CA LYS A 563 19.21 21.63 -0.27
C LYS A 563 20.22 20.81 -1.03
N ASP A 564 20.30 20.98 -2.34
CA ASP A 564 21.33 20.34 -3.13
C ASP A 564 22.69 20.97 -2.82
N ASP A 565 23.61 20.20 -2.22
CA ASP A 565 24.92 20.68 -1.74
C ASP A 565 25.81 21.23 -2.87
N ALA A 566 25.65 20.76 -4.12
CA ALA A 566 26.48 21.19 -5.24
C ALA A 566 26.07 22.55 -5.81
N THR A 567 24.82 22.97 -5.57
CA THR A 567 24.23 24.17 -6.22
C THR A 567 23.56 25.14 -5.25
N GLY A 568 23.33 24.74 -3.98
CA GLY A 568 22.61 25.52 -2.98
C GLY A 568 21.12 25.78 -3.29
N ALA A 569 20.60 25.17 -4.35
CA ALA A 569 19.25 25.40 -4.89
C ALA A 569 18.39 24.13 -4.84
N GLY A 570 17.07 24.29 -5.06
CA GLY A 570 16.08 23.23 -4.83
C GLY A 570 15.82 22.94 -3.34
N GLY A 571 15.05 21.89 -3.05
CA GLY A 571 14.98 21.33 -1.71
C GLY A 571 13.82 20.37 -1.46
N TRP A 572 13.98 19.54 -0.44
CA TRP A 572 12.96 18.60 0.03
C TRP A 572 13.18 18.35 1.53
N PHE A 573 12.17 17.82 2.20
CA PHE A 573 12.34 17.37 3.58
C PHE A 573 12.95 15.98 3.61
N ALA A 574 14.02 15.81 4.41
CA ALA A 574 14.66 14.55 4.71
C ALA A 574 13.73 13.59 5.48
N GLU A 575 14.12 12.31 5.54
CA GLU A 575 13.38 11.29 6.26
C GLU A 575 13.40 11.52 7.78
N ALA A 576 14.60 11.70 8.34
CA ALA A 576 14.82 11.82 9.77
C ALA A 576 16.17 12.48 10.09
N LYS A 577 16.33 12.84 11.37
CA LYS A 577 17.60 13.24 11.97
C LYS A 577 17.92 12.32 13.14
N ASP A 578 19.10 11.71 13.12
CA ASP A 578 19.56 10.81 14.16
C ASP A 578 19.73 11.55 15.50
N TRP A 579 19.39 10.86 16.58
CA TRP A 579 19.67 11.30 17.94
C TRP A 579 21.05 10.82 18.43
N LEU A 580 21.42 9.59 18.06
CA LEU A 580 22.66 8.93 18.43
C LEU A 580 23.80 9.29 17.47
N GLY A 581 25.03 8.99 17.89
CA GLY A 581 26.24 9.16 17.08
C GLY A 581 26.41 10.58 16.58
N LEU A 582 26.75 10.72 15.29
CA LEU A 582 27.00 11.99 14.62
C LEU A 582 25.75 12.85 14.35
N GLN A 583 24.56 12.42 14.80
CA GLN A 583 23.28 13.12 14.60
C GLN A 583 23.00 13.52 13.13
N ARG A 584 23.27 12.61 12.19
CA ARG A 584 23.16 12.90 10.76
C ARG A 584 21.71 12.99 10.30
N VAL A 585 21.51 13.68 9.19
CA VAL A 585 20.21 13.76 8.51
C VAL A 585 20.19 12.66 7.44
N HIS A 586 19.11 11.89 7.36
CA HIS A 586 18.90 10.90 6.32
C HIS A 586 18.24 11.56 5.09
N PRO A 587 18.99 11.94 4.04
CA PRO A 587 18.47 12.79 2.99
C PRO A 587 17.50 12.07 2.04
N SER A 588 17.52 10.74 1.97
CA SER A 588 16.68 9.99 1.05
C SER A 588 15.29 9.74 1.64
N ALA A 589 14.43 10.76 1.63
CA ALA A 589 13.02 10.65 2.01
C ALA A 589 12.26 9.56 1.24
N ALA A 590 11.43 8.80 1.95
CA ALA A 590 10.48 7.87 1.37
C ALA A 590 9.15 8.57 0.97
N LEU A 591 8.25 7.82 0.34
CA LEU A 591 6.97 8.36 -0.15
C LEU A 591 6.08 8.88 0.99
N TRP A 592 6.09 8.20 2.14
CA TRP A 592 5.33 8.63 3.32
C TRP A 592 5.80 9.93 3.93
N THR A 593 7.09 10.21 3.84
CA THR A 593 7.65 11.50 4.25
C THR A 593 7.13 12.62 3.35
N PHE A 594 6.94 12.38 2.05
CA PHE A 594 6.29 13.35 1.18
C PHE A 594 4.83 13.59 1.56
N TYR A 595 3.98 12.56 1.48
CA TYR A 595 2.55 12.82 1.57
C TYR A 595 2.11 13.24 2.99
N HIS A 596 2.72 12.74 4.08
CA HIS A 596 2.34 13.15 5.44
C HIS A 596 2.73 14.60 5.71
N THR A 597 3.88 15.04 5.21
CA THR A 597 4.34 16.42 5.33
C THR A 597 3.36 17.39 4.66
N LEU A 598 2.91 17.08 3.45
CA LEU A 598 1.95 17.91 2.72
C LEU A 598 0.56 17.87 3.35
N ASP A 599 0.10 16.68 3.73
CA ASP A 599 -1.25 16.49 4.28
C ASP A 599 -1.43 17.11 5.67
N CYS A 600 -0.33 17.28 6.41
CA CYS A 600 -0.29 18.01 7.68
C CYS A 600 -0.10 19.53 7.50
N GLY A 601 -0.06 20.04 6.26
CA GLY A 601 0.04 21.48 5.97
C GLY A 601 1.37 22.13 6.36
N VAL A 602 2.45 21.34 6.46
CA VAL A 602 3.79 21.84 6.81
C VAL A 602 4.38 22.77 5.73
N PRO A 603 4.44 22.38 4.44
CA PRO A 603 5.12 23.16 3.43
C PRO A 603 4.26 24.33 2.92
N ASP A 604 4.92 25.42 2.51
CA ASP A 604 4.29 26.40 1.63
C ASP A 604 4.19 25.88 0.17
N ALA A 605 3.58 26.67 -0.72
CA ALA A 605 3.38 26.26 -2.12
C ALA A 605 4.71 26.02 -2.88
N ARG A 606 5.78 26.73 -2.53
CA ARG A 606 7.10 26.60 -3.17
C ARG A 606 7.80 25.35 -2.66
N GLU A 607 7.81 25.14 -1.35
CA GLU A 607 8.36 23.95 -0.70
C GLU A 607 7.64 22.68 -1.18
N ALA A 608 6.30 22.70 -1.25
CA ALA A 608 5.50 21.59 -1.74
C ALA A 608 5.82 21.23 -3.19
N TRP A 609 5.99 22.25 -4.05
CA TRP A 609 6.37 22.05 -5.44
C TRP A 609 7.76 21.40 -5.55
N LEU A 610 8.77 21.94 -4.85
CA LEU A 610 10.13 21.38 -4.88
C LEU A 610 10.16 19.94 -4.35
N PHE A 611 9.44 19.66 -3.26
CA PHE A 611 9.37 18.31 -2.72
C PHE A 611 8.70 17.33 -3.70
N SER A 612 7.68 17.78 -4.45
CA SER A 612 7.08 16.94 -5.49
C SER A 612 8.04 16.62 -6.65
N GLN A 613 9.01 17.50 -6.95
CA GLN A 613 10.06 17.22 -7.95
C GLN A 613 11.08 16.20 -7.44
N TYR A 614 11.34 16.16 -6.12
CA TYR A 614 12.10 15.08 -5.50
C TYR A 614 11.42 13.73 -5.73
N VAL A 615 10.09 13.63 -5.54
CA VAL A 615 9.34 12.39 -5.80
C VAL A 615 9.51 11.94 -7.25
N ASP A 616 9.33 12.83 -8.23
CA ASP A 616 9.46 12.50 -9.66
C ASP A 616 10.86 11.98 -10.03
N SER A 617 11.91 12.53 -9.42
CA SER A 617 13.30 12.26 -9.80
C SER A 617 13.96 11.14 -8.99
N ARG A 618 13.51 10.90 -7.75
CA ARG A 618 14.18 10.00 -6.79
C ARG A 618 13.39 8.78 -6.40
N LEU A 619 12.06 8.90 -6.29
CA LEU A 619 11.22 7.79 -5.85
C LEU A 619 10.83 6.87 -7.02
N PRO A 620 10.61 5.57 -6.75
CA PRO A 620 10.25 4.61 -7.78
C PRO A 620 9.00 5.00 -8.56
N GLN A 621 9.15 5.17 -9.87
CA GLN A 621 8.05 5.40 -10.81
C GLN A 621 7.79 4.11 -11.59
N LEU A 622 6.67 3.43 -11.30
CA LEU A 622 6.33 2.17 -11.96
C LEU A 622 5.26 2.42 -13.03
N PRO A 623 5.56 2.24 -14.33
CA PRO A 623 4.59 2.50 -15.39
C PRO A 623 3.43 1.50 -15.34
N VAL A 624 2.22 2.01 -15.53
CA VAL A 624 1.01 1.20 -15.68
C VAL A 624 0.63 1.24 -17.15
N ARG A 625 1.03 0.21 -17.89
CA ARG A 625 0.89 0.16 -19.35
C ARG A 625 0.68 -1.26 -19.85
N GLY A 626 0.23 -1.36 -21.10
CA GLY A 626 0.02 -2.61 -21.83
C GLY A 626 -1.25 -2.53 -22.68
N PRO A 627 -1.68 -3.64 -23.29
CA PRO A 627 -2.83 -3.66 -24.19
C PRO A 627 -4.11 -3.09 -23.54
N GLY A 628 -4.70 -2.08 -24.19
CA GLY A 628 -5.92 -1.41 -23.74
C GLY A 628 -5.73 -0.35 -22.64
N VAL A 629 -4.54 -0.23 -22.05
CA VAL A 629 -4.28 0.71 -20.96
C VAL A 629 -4.00 2.12 -21.52
N PRO A 630 -4.63 3.19 -21.01
CA PRO A 630 -4.30 4.56 -21.40
C PRO A 630 -2.83 4.91 -21.16
N ALA A 631 -2.25 5.71 -22.06
CA ALA A 631 -0.84 6.10 -21.97
C ALA A 631 -0.56 7.08 -20.82
N GLY A 632 0.70 7.14 -20.37
CA GLY A 632 1.18 8.13 -19.40
C GLY A 632 0.83 7.84 -17.93
N LEU A 633 0.25 6.68 -17.63
CA LEU A 633 -0.12 6.28 -16.28
C LEU A 633 1.02 5.58 -15.53
N ARG A 634 1.06 5.77 -14.21
CA ARG A 634 2.05 5.15 -13.33
C ARG A 634 1.49 4.93 -11.92
N THR A 635 2.17 4.11 -11.14
CA THR A 635 2.01 4.03 -9.68
C THR A 635 3.37 4.28 -9.02
N LEU A 636 3.37 4.42 -7.70
CA LEU A 636 4.57 4.71 -6.92
C LEU A 636 4.94 3.51 -6.02
N GLY A 637 6.24 3.26 -5.88
CA GLY A 637 6.77 2.42 -4.80
C GLY A 637 7.06 3.28 -3.57
N THR A 638 6.90 2.72 -2.37
CA THR A 638 7.04 3.48 -1.11
C THR A 638 8.46 4.00 -0.87
N SER A 639 9.48 3.24 -1.25
CA SER A 639 10.88 3.66 -1.21
C SER A 639 11.74 2.88 -2.22
N ASN A 640 12.93 3.41 -2.49
CA ASN A 640 13.99 2.78 -3.28
C ASN A 640 15.17 2.29 -2.41
N TRP A 641 14.91 2.16 -1.11
CA TRP A 641 15.87 1.77 -0.08
C TRP A 641 16.25 0.29 -0.23
N MET A 642 17.51 -0.03 0.08
CA MET A 642 18.10 -1.33 -0.19
C MET A 642 18.94 -1.83 0.99
N PRO A 643 18.90 -3.12 1.34
CA PRO A 643 18.21 -4.22 0.65
C PRO A 643 16.68 -4.15 0.73
N TYR A 644 15.97 -4.97 -0.08
CA TYR A 644 14.52 -5.08 0.03
C TYR A 644 14.15 -5.49 1.45
N ASP A 645 13.21 -4.77 2.06
CA ASP A 645 12.54 -5.16 3.29
C ASP A 645 11.03 -5.03 3.19
N TRP A 646 10.34 -5.89 3.95
CA TRP A 646 8.88 -5.90 4.00
C TRP A 646 8.35 -4.57 4.58
N SER A 647 7.20 -4.12 4.09
CA SER A 647 6.53 -2.85 4.39
C SER A 647 7.26 -1.58 3.93
N ILE A 648 8.59 -1.56 4.01
CA ILE A 648 9.43 -0.42 3.62
C ILE A 648 9.41 -0.18 2.10
N ASN A 649 9.36 -1.23 1.28
CA ASN A 649 9.51 -1.12 -0.18
C ASN A 649 8.28 -1.55 -1.00
N ASN A 650 7.11 -1.72 -0.40
CA ASN A 650 5.98 -2.26 -1.15
C ASN A 650 5.38 -1.29 -2.17
N VAL A 651 4.61 -1.83 -3.11
CA VAL A 651 3.77 -1.04 -4.03
C VAL A 651 2.32 -1.11 -3.54
N VAL A 652 2.00 -0.18 -2.65
CA VAL A 652 0.74 -0.17 -1.90
C VAL A 652 -0.20 0.89 -2.42
N MET A 653 -1.45 0.51 -2.64
CA MET A 653 -2.47 1.39 -3.21
C MET A 653 -2.66 2.63 -2.33
N ALA A 654 -2.86 2.45 -1.02
CA ALA A 654 -3.05 3.53 -0.08
C ALA A 654 -1.89 4.54 -0.10
N GLU A 655 -0.65 4.05 -0.11
CA GLU A 655 0.57 4.87 -0.17
C GLU A 655 0.65 5.68 -1.48
N ALA A 656 0.40 5.02 -2.62
CA ALA A 656 0.45 5.66 -3.93
C ALA A 656 -0.65 6.71 -4.11
N VAL A 657 -1.88 6.44 -3.67
CA VAL A 657 -2.98 7.41 -3.78
C VAL A 657 -2.87 8.53 -2.74
N HIS A 658 -2.21 8.31 -1.59
CA HIS A 658 -1.83 9.40 -0.70
C HIS A 658 -0.75 10.29 -1.35
N GLY A 659 0.23 9.67 -2.04
CA GLY A 659 1.17 10.40 -2.89
C GLY A 659 0.48 11.25 -3.95
N ALA A 660 -0.61 10.76 -4.57
CA ALA A 660 -1.43 11.56 -5.47
C ALA A 660 -2.12 12.73 -4.76
N LEU A 661 -2.67 12.54 -3.56
CA LEU A 661 -3.18 13.64 -2.72
C LEU A 661 -2.11 14.69 -2.43
N GLY A 662 -0.88 14.27 -2.12
CA GLY A 662 0.27 15.17 -1.99
C GLY A 662 0.53 15.96 -3.28
N TYR A 663 0.49 15.34 -4.46
CA TYR A 663 0.64 16.08 -5.72
C TYR A 663 -0.49 17.11 -5.96
N TRP A 664 -1.73 16.80 -5.61
CA TRP A 664 -2.83 17.78 -5.68
C TRP A 664 -2.60 18.95 -4.72
N GLN A 665 -2.18 18.67 -3.48
CA GLN A 665 -1.83 19.68 -2.48
C GLN A 665 -0.61 20.53 -2.91
N ALA A 666 0.33 19.96 -3.66
CA ALA A 666 1.45 20.67 -4.28
C ALA A 666 1.08 21.48 -5.53
N GLY A 667 -0.20 21.50 -5.94
CA GLY A 667 -0.66 22.22 -7.12
C GLY A 667 -0.33 21.56 -8.46
N ARG A 668 -0.10 20.24 -8.48
CA ARG A 668 0.29 19.45 -9.68
C ARG A 668 -0.77 18.41 -10.07
N PRO A 669 -1.97 18.82 -10.51
CA PRO A 669 -3.10 17.92 -10.76
C PRO A 669 -2.85 16.87 -11.83
N ASP A 670 -2.07 17.18 -12.89
CA ASP A 670 -1.78 16.19 -13.94
C ASP A 670 -0.87 15.05 -13.43
N ALA A 671 0.11 15.39 -12.59
CA ALA A 671 0.97 14.39 -11.94
C ALA A 671 0.16 13.54 -10.95
N ALA A 672 -0.71 14.18 -10.16
CA ALA A 672 -1.62 13.51 -9.24
C ALA A 672 -2.54 12.54 -9.97
N TRP A 673 -3.18 12.98 -11.06
CA TRP A 673 -4.08 12.16 -11.84
C TRP A 673 -3.39 10.97 -12.47
N ALA A 674 -2.20 11.16 -13.06
CA ALA A 674 -1.44 10.06 -13.65
C ALA A 674 -1.08 8.95 -12.64
N VAL A 675 -0.85 9.32 -11.37
CA VAL A 675 -0.64 8.37 -10.27
C VAL A 675 -1.96 7.75 -9.82
N ALA A 676 -2.95 8.56 -9.43
CA ALA A 676 -4.23 8.07 -8.91
C ALA A 676 -4.94 7.14 -9.90
N LYS A 677 -5.01 7.54 -11.18
CA LYS A 677 -5.60 6.74 -12.25
C LYS A 677 -4.79 5.47 -12.52
N GLY A 678 -3.46 5.56 -12.51
CA GLY A 678 -2.59 4.40 -12.70
C GLY A 678 -2.77 3.37 -11.58
N SER A 679 -2.74 3.79 -10.31
CA SER A 679 -2.99 2.94 -9.15
C SER A 679 -4.39 2.32 -9.18
N LEU A 680 -5.41 3.09 -9.56
CA LEU A 680 -6.79 2.61 -9.72
C LEU A 680 -6.91 1.52 -10.80
N LEU A 681 -6.31 1.72 -11.98
CA LEU A 681 -6.31 0.69 -13.02
C LEU A 681 -5.53 -0.56 -12.59
N ALA A 682 -4.35 -0.37 -12.00
CA ALA A 682 -3.49 -1.46 -11.55
C ALA A 682 -4.19 -2.36 -10.51
N ALA A 683 -4.97 -1.77 -9.60
CA ALA A 683 -5.70 -2.49 -8.56
C ALA A 683 -7.04 -3.07 -9.05
N MET A 684 -7.87 -2.28 -9.74
CA MET A 684 -9.28 -2.62 -9.97
C MET A 684 -9.60 -3.22 -11.34
N TYR A 685 -8.73 -3.00 -12.34
CA TYR A 685 -9.00 -3.37 -13.75
C TYR A 685 -7.95 -4.29 -14.35
N MET A 686 -6.74 -4.31 -13.80
CA MET A 686 -5.62 -5.13 -14.26
C MET A 686 -5.26 -6.26 -13.29
N GLY A 687 -5.66 -6.13 -12.02
CA GLY A 687 -5.57 -7.19 -11.02
C GLY A 687 -6.52 -8.36 -11.29
N ILE A 688 -6.37 -9.43 -10.54
CA ILE A 688 -7.23 -10.61 -10.56
C ILE A 688 -8.60 -10.32 -9.95
N SER A 689 -8.76 -9.32 -9.08
CA SER A 689 -10.03 -9.01 -8.42
C SER A 689 -10.66 -7.72 -8.98
N PRO A 690 -11.85 -7.78 -9.62
CA PRO A 690 -12.49 -6.58 -10.17
C PRO A 690 -12.92 -5.62 -9.05
N GLY A 691 -12.70 -4.33 -9.25
CA GLY A 691 -13.10 -3.29 -8.29
C GLY A 691 -12.39 -3.35 -6.94
N ASN A 692 -11.26 -4.05 -6.83
CA ASN A 692 -10.56 -4.26 -5.57
C ASN A 692 -9.96 -2.97 -5.00
N VAL A 693 -10.34 -2.60 -3.78
CA VAL A 693 -9.66 -1.56 -2.98
C VAL A 693 -8.64 -2.23 -2.06
N GLY A 694 -7.69 -2.94 -2.67
CA GLY A 694 -6.76 -3.82 -1.95
C GLY A 694 -5.58 -3.09 -1.31
N SER A 695 -4.67 -3.86 -0.69
CA SER A 695 -3.42 -3.28 -0.18
C SER A 695 -2.35 -3.19 -1.26
N MET A 696 -1.95 -4.30 -1.89
CA MET A 696 -0.87 -4.34 -2.90
C MET A 696 -1.40 -4.70 -4.29
N SER A 697 -0.74 -4.17 -5.33
CA SER A 697 -1.02 -4.49 -6.73
C SER A 697 -0.07 -5.55 -7.30
N TYR A 698 -0.33 -6.02 -8.52
CA TYR A 698 0.57 -6.96 -9.22
C TYR A 698 2.00 -6.43 -9.42
N LEU A 699 2.23 -5.11 -9.31
CA LEU A 699 3.53 -4.47 -9.46
C LEU A 699 4.42 -4.62 -8.22
N ASP A 700 3.86 -5.00 -7.06
CA ASP A 700 4.66 -5.30 -5.88
C ASP A 700 5.58 -6.51 -6.15
N VAL A 701 6.88 -6.35 -5.91
CA VAL A 701 7.87 -7.36 -6.26
C VAL A 701 7.82 -8.60 -5.37
N TYR A 702 7.22 -8.52 -4.17
CA TYR A 702 7.25 -9.62 -3.20
C TYR A 702 5.92 -10.32 -3.04
N ARG A 703 4.81 -9.60 -2.82
CA ARG A 703 3.49 -10.22 -2.61
C ARG A 703 2.63 -10.24 -3.84
N ARG A 704 2.96 -9.43 -4.86
CA ARG A 704 2.05 -9.15 -5.97
C ARG A 704 0.71 -8.65 -5.42
N GLU A 705 -0.38 -8.88 -6.15
CA GLU A 705 -1.70 -8.49 -5.67
C GLU A 705 -2.08 -9.28 -4.43
N SER A 706 -2.37 -8.56 -3.34
CA SER A 706 -2.74 -9.20 -2.08
C SER A 706 -3.70 -8.33 -1.26
N GLN A 707 -4.49 -9.03 -0.43
CA GLN A 707 -5.49 -8.51 0.51
C GLN A 707 -6.58 -7.64 -0.15
N ARG A 708 -7.80 -8.17 -0.25
CA ARG A 708 -8.92 -7.44 -0.87
C ARG A 708 -9.57 -6.47 0.09
N ASP A 709 -10.03 -5.36 -0.47
CA ASP A 709 -10.88 -4.35 0.18
C ASP A 709 -10.40 -4.02 1.61
N PHE A 710 -9.19 -3.47 1.65
CA PHE A 710 -8.47 -3.16 2.86
C PHE A 710 -8.87 -1.77 3.38
N ALA A 711 -8.97 -1.62 4.71
CA ALA A 711 -9.50 -0.38 5.29
C ALA A 711 -8.60 0.82 4.97
N ASP A 712 -7.28 0.65 5.05
CA ASP A 712 -6.32 1.71 4.73
C ASP A 712 -6.46 2.21 3.27
N GLY A 713 -6.64 1.28 2.32
CA GLY A 713 -6.92 1.62 0.92
C GLY A 713 -8.22 2.40 0.75
N SER A 714 -9.28 1.99 1.44
CA SER A 714 -10.59 2.66 1.42
C SER A 714 -10.53 4.06 2.01
N GLY A 715 -9.82 4.23 3.13
CA GLY A 715 -9.67 5.50 3.82
C GLY A 715 -8.90 6.53 3.00
N VAL A 716 -7.78 6.15 2.39
CA VAL A 716 -6.99 7.11 1.61
C VAL A 716 -7.60 7.34 0.22
N LEU A 717 -8.14 6.32 -0.45
CA LEU A 717 -8.77 6.53 -1.76
C LEU A 717 -9.98 7.47 -1.67
N SER A 718 -10.80 7.35 -0.62
CA SER A 718 -11.92 8.28 -0.39
C SER A 718 -11.43 9.72 -0.21
N ARG A 719 -10.41 9.97 0.61
CA ARG A 719 -9.82 11.32 0.74
C ARG A 719 -9.20 11.83 -0.55
N ALA A 720 -8.43 11.00 -1.27
CA ALA A 720 -7.84 11.39 -2.54
C ALA A 720 -8.90 11.76 -3.60
N LEU A 721 -10.04 11.05 -3.61
CA LEU A 721 -11.19 11.38 -4.46
C LEU A 721 -11.83 12.72 -4.07
N ILE A 722 -12.19 12.88 -2.79
CA ILE A 722 -12.95 14.05 -2.31
C ILE A 722 -12.07 15.30 -2.23
N GLU A 723 -10.95 15.23 -1.51
CA GLU A 723 -10.09 16.37 -1.20
C GLU A 723 -9.06 16.66 -2.30
N GLY A 724 -8.69 15.63 -3.09
CA GLY A 724 -7.74 15.76 -4.19
C GLY A 724 -8.42 16.06 -5.52
N LEU A 725 -9.12 15.07 -6.09
CA LEU A 725 -9.70 15.17 -7.43
C LEU A 725 -10.83 16.21 -7.50
N PHE A 726 -11.83 16.09 -6.61
CA PHE A 726 -12.93 17.07 -6.53
C PHE A 726 -12.56 18.32 -5.72
N GLY A 727 -11.50 18.24 -4.91
CA GLY A 727 -10.93 19.38 -4.22
C GLY A 727 -11.76 19.90 -3.05
N VAL A 728 -12.70 19.12 -2.52
CA VAL A 728 -13.65 19.55 -1.50
C VAL A 728 -13.08 19.29 -0.12
N GLN A 729 -12.89 20.36 0.64
CA GLN A 729 -12.38 20.33 2.00
C GLN A 729 -13.34 21.11 2.91
N PRO A 730 -14.18 20.41 3.69
CA PRO A 730 -15.09 21.06 4.62
C PRO A 730 -14.33 21.61 5.82
N ASP A 731 -14.69 22.82 6.26
CA ASP A 731 -14.26 23.38 7.53
C ASP A 731 -15.48 23.92 8.27
N ARG A 732 -16.34 23.01 8.73
CA ARG A 732 -17.59 23.37 9.41
C ARG A 732 -17.38 24.00 10.78
N LEU A 733 -16.20 23.83 11.38
CA LEU A 733 -15.79 24.58 12.57
C LEU A 733 -15.65 26.09 12.27
N ALA A 734 -15.35 26.47 11.03
CA ALA A 734 -15.34 27.86 10.56
C ALA A 734 -16.59 28.26 9.76
N GLY A 735 -17.50 27.31 9.46
CA GLY A 735 -18.65 27.54 8.59
C GLY A 735 -18.29 27.81 7.13
N GLU A 736 -17.13 27.33 6.66
CA GLU A 736 -16.63 27.54 5.30
C GLU A 736 -16.33 26.18 4.63
N TRP A 737 -16.59 26.07 3.33
CA TRP A 737 -16.14 24.97 2.49
C TRP A 737 -15.12 25.48 1.50
N ARG A 738 -13.93 24.89 1.49
CA ARG A 738 -12.94 25.14 0.45
C ARG A 738 -13.14 24.16 -0.69
N VAL A 739 -13.14 24.67 -1.91
CA VAL A 739 -13.21 23.86 -3.15
C VAL A 739 -12.03 24.25 -4.04
N THR A 740 -11.09 23.33 -4.26
CA THR A 740 -9.92 23.50 -5.13
C THR A 740 -9.82 22.34 -6.12
N PRO A 741 -10.62 22.33 -7.20
CA PRO A 741 -10.73 21.16 -8.07
C PRO A 741 -9.38 20.74 -8.68
N GLY A 742 -9.14 19.43 -8.69
CA GLY A 742 -7.92 18.78 -9.15
C GLY A 742 -8.07 18.01 -10.46
N TRP A 743 -9.13 18.27 -11.24
CA TRP A 743 -9.42 17.54 -12.48
C TRP A 743 -8.34 17.74 -13.55
N PRO A 744 -8.15 16.74 -14.43
CA PRO A 744 -7.38 16.92 -15.66
C PRO A 744 -7.86 18.14 -16.46
N ALA A 745 -6.92 18.93 -16.98
CA ALA A 745 -7.25 20.18 -17.69
C ALA A 745 -8.18 19.99 -18.90
N ALA A 746 -8.17 18.79 -19.50
CA ALA A 746 -9.01 18.43 -20.64
C ALA A 746 -10.49 18.20 -20.27
N TRP A 747 -10.83 18.06 -18.99
CA TRP A 747 -12.21 17.83 -18.59
C TRP A 747 -13.02 19.12 -18.70
N THR A 748 -14.12 19.04 -19.44
CA THR A 748 -15.11 20.12 -19.57
C THR A 748 -16.35 19.89 -18.72
N ARG A 749 -16.44 18.74 -18.04
CA ARG A 749 -17.51 18.42 -17.10
C ARG A 749 -16.98 17.49 -16.02
N ALA A 750 -17.50 17.65 -14.81
CA ALA A 750 -17.31 16.70 -13.72
C ALA A 750 -18.41 16.94 -12.68
N ALA A 751 -18.97 15.87 -12.12
CA ALA A 751 -19.93 15.99 -11.03
C ALA A 751 -19.70 14.92 -9.97
N ILE A 752 -20.02 15.26 -8.74
CA ILE A 752 -20.06 14.35 -7.60
C ILE A 752 -21.35 14.60 -6.81
N GLN A 753 -22.05 13.52 -6.50
CA GLN A 753 -23.12 13.46 -5.53
C GLN A 753 -22.56 12.82 -4.25
N HIS A 754 -22.61 13.54 -3.14
CA HIS A 754 -22.19 13.11 -1.81
C HIS A 754 -23.38 13.24 -0.85
N PRO A 755 -23.44 12.49 0.27
CA PRO A 755 -24.49 12.66 1.27
C PRO A 755 -24.61 14.09 1.80
N ASP A 756 -23.48 14.80 1.97
CA ASP A 756 -23.46 16.17 2.51
C ASP A 756 -23.44 17.30 1.48
N PHE A 757 -23.19 17.00 0.21
CA PHE A 757 -23.12 18.02 -0.85
C PHE A 757 -23.28 17.42 -2.24
N ALA A 758 -23.61 18.26 -3.22
CA ALA A 758 -23.42 17.95 -4.63
C ALA A 758 -22.54 19.05 -5.24
N LEU A 759 -21.50 18.64 -5.99
CA LEU A 759 -20.64 19.54 -6.74
C LEU A 759 -20.72 19.19 -8.22
N GLY A 760 -21.08 20.16 -9.05
CA GLY A 760 -21.07 20.05 -10.51
C GLY A 760 -20.18 21.11 -11.13
N PHE A 761 -19.50 20.74 -12.21
CA PHE A 761 -18.72 21.63 -13.05
C PHE A 761 -19.05 21.40 -14.52
N THR A 762 -19.16 22.51 -15.26
CA THR A 762 -19.25 22.51 -16.72
C THR A 762 -18.46 23.67 -17.28
N ARG A 763 -17.77 23.44 -18.40
CA ARG A 763 -17.14 24.44 -19.24
C ARG A 763 -17.81 24.44 -20.61
N GLN A 764 -18.39 25.56 -20.97
CA GLN A 764 -18.96 25.81 -22.30
C GLN A 764 -18.33 27.07 -22.86
N ASP A 765 -17.70 26.95 -24.04
CA ASP A 765 -16.90 28.01 -24.64
C ASP A 765 -15.83 28.57 -23.68
N ALA A 766 -15.97 29.84 -23.29
CA ALA A 766 -15.10 30.53 -22.34
C ALA A 766 -15.79 30.77 -20.99
N VAL A 767 -16.78 29.95 -20.62
CA VAL A 767 -17.53 30.09 -19.37
C VAL A 767 -17.41 28.82 -18.54
N ASP A 768 -16.91 28.97 -17.32
CA ASP A 768 -16.89 27.92 -16.32
C ASP A 768 -18.05 28.14 -15.34
N THR A 769 -18.82 27.09 -15.08
CA THR A 769 -19.90 27.09 -14.09
C THR A 769 -19.65 26.02 -13.05
N TYR A 770 -19.56 26.43 -11.79
CA TYR A 770 -19.45 25.56 -10.62
C TYR A 770 -20.73 25.65 -9.82
N ARG A 771 -21.31 24.51 -9.46
CA ARG A 771 -22.52 24.41 -8.63
C ARG A 771 -22.22 23.57 -7.41
N LEU A 772 -22.21 24.19 -6.24
CA LEU A 772 -22.15 23.50 -4.95
C LEU A 772 -23.49 23.66 -4.25
N SER A 773 -24.14 22.56 -3.90
CA SER A 773 -25.40 22.57 -3.14
C SER A 773 -25.34 21.63 -1.95
N PHE A 774 -26.03 22.00 -0.87
CA PHE A 774 -26.12 21.20 0.34
C PHE A 774 -27.53 20.59 0.49
N PRO A 775 -27.67 19.41 1.13
CA PRO A 775 -28.97 18.83 1.44
C PRO A 775 -29.88 19.78 2.22
N ALA A 776 -31.19 19.60 2.04
CA ALA A 776 -32.19 20.36 2.80
C ALA A 776 -32.02 20.13 4.31
N GLY A 777 -32.06 21.21 5.09
CA GLY A 777 -31.86 21.18 6.54
C GLY A 777 -30.41 21.34 6.99
N THR A 778 -29.42 21.29 6.08
CA THR A 778 -28.03 21.64 6.41
C THR A 778 -27.90 23.14 6.64
N THR A 779 -27.21 23.54 7.71
CA THR A 779 -26.90 24.95 7.99
C THR A 779 -26.16 25.57 6.80
N PRO A 780 -26.56 26.74 6.29
CA PRO A 780 -25.87 27.42 5.20
C PRO A 780 -24.36 27.54 5.43
N GLN A 781 -23.57 27.29 4.40
CA GLN A 781 -22.09 27.27 4.49
C GLN A 781 -21.48 28.29 3.53
N GLY A 782 -20.42 28.97 3.94
CA GLY A 782 -19.62 29.84 3.08
C GLY A 782 -18.81 29.03 2.06
N LEU A 783 -18.42 29.66 0.96
CA LEU A 783 -17.61 29.03 -0.09
C LEU A 783 -16.32 29.81 -0.31
N ARG A 784 -15.20 29.08 -0.33
CA ARG A 784 -13.92 29.53 -0.87
C ARG A 784 -13.54 28.65 -2.07
N LEU A 785 -13.82 29.14 -3.27
CA LEU A 785 -13.50 28.47 -4.53
C LEU A 785 -12.14 28.93 -5.05
N VAL A 786 -11.21 28.01 -5.28
CA VAL A 786 -9.88 28.28 -5.85
C VAL A 786 -9.69 27.46 -7.12
N VAL A 787 -9.66 28.12 -8.27
CA VAL A 787 -9.64 27.44 -9.58
C VAL A 787 -8.46 27.87 -10.42
N ALA A 788 -7.92 26.95 -11.23
CA ALA A 788 -6.89 27.27 -12.21
C ALA A 788 -7.47 28.15 -13.33
N ALA A 789 -6.75 29.23 -13.67
CA ALA A 789 -7.13 30.09 -14.77
C ALA A 789 -6.77 29.43 -16.10
N VAL A 790 -7.76 29.30 -16.99
CA VAL A 790 -7.58 28.72 -18.33
C VAL A 790 -7.29 29.75 -19.41
N ARG A 791 -7.63 31.01 -19.14
CA ARG A 791 -7.27 32.16 -19.97
C ARG A 791 -6.77 33.31 -19.11
N ASP A 792 -6.09 34.24 -19.74
CA ASP A 792 -5.40 35.34 -19.08
C ASP A 792 -6.28 36.53 -18.66
N ARG A 793 -7.57 36.53 -19.02
CA ARG A 793 -8.51 37.61 -18.64
C ARG A 793 -9.83 37.06 -18.11
N VAL A 794 -10.30 37.63 -16.99
CA VAL A 794 -11.65 37.41 -16.45
C VAL A 794 -12.52 38.60 -16.83
N VAL A 795 -13.59 38.36 -17.58
CA VAL A 795 -14.58 39.36 -17.99
C VAL A 795 -15.53 39.68 -16.84
N GLY A 796 -15.87 38.68 -16.03
CA GLY A 796 -16.68 38.86 -14.84
C GLY A 796 -16.95 37.54 -14.14
N VAL A 797 -17.20 37.63 -12.84
CA VAL A 797 -17.61 36.52 -12.00
C VAL A 797 -18.98 36.84 -11.41
N THR A 798 -19.87 35.85 -11.41
CA THR A 798 -21.15 35.95 -10.69
C THR A 798 -21.30 34.81 -9.71
N VAL A 799 -21.86 35.09 -8.54
CA VAL A 799 -22.29 34.11 -7.54
C VAL A 799 -23.79 34.23 -7.37
N ASN A 800 -24.53 33.15 -7.64
CA ASN A 800 -25.99 33.10 -7.58
C ASN A 800 -26.64 34.24 -8.40
N GLY A 801 -26.12 34.48 -9.61
CA GLY A 801 -26.59 35.51 -10.54
C GLY A 801 -26.20 36.96 -10.19
N ARG A 802 -25.51 37.20 -9.08
CA ARG A 802 -25.02 38.53 -8.66
C ARG A 802 -23.54 38.68 -8.96
N GLU A 803 -23.12 39.87 -9.38
CA GLU A 803 -21.70 40.17 -9.59
C GLU A 803 -20.88 39.94 -8.32
N ALA A 804 -19.71 39.32 -8.47
CA ALA A 804 -18.83 38.97 -7.37
C ALA A 804 -17.37 39.31 -7.70
N SER A 805 -16.61 39.69 -6.67
CA SER A 805 -15.18 39.91 -6.79
C SER A 805 -14.40 38.60 -6.85
N TRP A 806 -13.27 38.63 -7.53
CA TRP A 806 -12.27 37.57 -7.52
C TRP A 806 -10.88 38.17 -7.27
N THR A 807 -9.94 37.34 -6.82
CA THR A 807 -8.55 37.75 -6.59
C THR A 807 -7.56 36.73 -7.16
N PRO A 808 -6.43 37.15 -7.75
CA PRO A 808 -5.37 36.22 -8.15
C PRO A 808 -4.68 35.63 -6.92
N VAL A 809 -4.38 34.33 -6.96
CA VAL A 809 -3.60 33.65 -5.92
C VAL A 809 -2.11 33.82 -6.22
N MET A 810 -1.50 34.81 -5.57
CA MET A 810 -0.13 35.25 -5.87
C MET A 810 0.94 34.17 -5.66
N GLU A 811 0.75 33.29 -4.68
CA GLU A 811 1.68 32.18 -4.39
C GLU A 811 1.37 30.91 -5.21
N ALA A 812 0.46 30.97 -6.18
CA ALA A 812 0.19 29.81 -7.04
C ALA A 812 1.45 29.46 -7.86
N VAL A 813 1.86 28.19 -7.81
CA VAL A 813 3.04 27.68 -8.51
C VAL A 813 2.63 26.88 -9.73
N GLY A 814 3.36 27.06 -10.82
CA GLY A 814 3.17 26.32 -12.07
C GLY A 814 2.02 26.86 -12.91
N LEU A 815 0.84 27.05 -12.31
CA LEU A 815 -0.37 27.54 -12.96
C LEU A 815 -1.00 28.71 -12.17
N PRO A 816 -1.43 29.80 -12.83
CA PRO A 816 -2.18 30.85 -12.17
C PRO A 816 -3.54 30.34 -11.68
N ARG A 817 -3.94 30.81 -10.51
CA ARG A 817 -5.24 30.50 -9.90
C ARG A 817 -5.94 31.78 -9.48
N ILE A 818 -7.26 31.72 -9.45
CA ILE A 818 -8.10 32.78 -8.88
C ILE A 818 -8.92 32.24 -7.72
N GLU A 819 -9.19 33.10 -6.75
CA GLU A 819 -10.03 32.84 -5.60
C GLU A 819 -11.33 33.64 -5.69
N VAL A 820 -12.45 32.95 -5.49
CA VAL A 820 -13.79 33.53 -5.34
C VAL A 820 -14.33 33.14 -3.97
N ARG A 821 -14.78 34.14 -3.20
CA ARG A 821 -15.41 33.93 -1.90
C ARG A 821 -16.89 34.27 -1.96
N ALA A 822 -17.71 33.45 -1.30
CA ALA A 822 -19.13 33.70 -1.17
C ALA A 822 -19.59 33.52 0.30
N PRO A 823 -20.50 34.39 0.78
CA PRO A 823 -21.08 34.25 2.12
C PRO A 823 -21.96 33.00 2.21
N ALA A 824 -22.31 32.60 3.43
CA ALA A 824 -23.06 31.38 3.67
C ALA A 824 -24.39 31.30 2.90
N ALA A 825 -24.62 30.20 2.19
CA ALA A 825 -25.83 29.94 1.42
C ALA A 825 -26.17 28.44 1.37
N ALA A 826 -27.41 28.09 1.04
CA ALA A 826 -27.84 26.70 0.83
C ALA A 826 -27.29 26.11 -0.49
N SER A 827 -26.96 26.98 -1.45
CA SER A 827 -26.26 26.64 -2.68
C SER A 827 -25.46 27.82 -3.21
N HIS A 828 -24.44 27.49 -4.00
CA HIS A 828 -23.54 28.40 -4.68
C HIS A 828 -23.44 28.01 -6.14
N GLU A 829 -23.90 28.87 -7.03
CA GLU A 829 -23.61 28.81 -8.46
C GLU A 829 -22.60 29.91 -8.80
N VAL A 830 -21.36 29.53 -9.09
CA VAL A 830 -20.30 30.44 -9.49
C VAL A 830 -20.08 30.32 -10.99
N CYS A 831 -20.31 31.41 -11.72
CA CYS A 831 -20.02 31.49 -13.15
C CYS A 831 -18.83 32.42 -13.39
N ILE A 832 -17.81 31.93 -14.10
CA ILE A 832 -16.60 32.69 -14.44
C ILE A 832 -16.54 32.80 -15.95
N ARG A 833 -16.62 34.04 -16.46
CA ARG A 833 -16.48 34.33 -17.90
C ARG A 833 -15.05 34.71 -18.20
N TRP A 834 -14.37 33.89 -18.99
CA TRP A 834 -13.01 34.06 -19.45
C TRP A 834 -12.95 34.78 -20.79
N ALA A 835 -11.84 35.46 -21.07
CA ALA A 835 -11.49 36.02 -22.36
C ALA A 835 -9.96 36.07 -22.52
N GLY A 836 -9.48 36.60 -23.64
CA GLY A 836 -8.04 36.71 -23.91
C GLY A 836 -7.41 35.38 -24.33
N GLU A 837 -6.10 35.27 -24.19
CA GLU A 837 -5.32 34.13 -24.65
C GLU A 837 -5.35 32.98 -23.66
N ALA A 838 -5.18 31.75 -24.16
CA ALA A 838 -5.06 30.57 -23.31
C ALA A 838 -3.80 30.66 -22.43
N ILE A 839 -3.93 30.26 -21.16
CA ILE A 839 -2.78 30.15 -20.26
C ILE A 839 -1.91 28.97 -20.69
N ARG A 840 -0.64 29.24 -20.98
CA ARG A 840 0.37 28.22 -21.32
C ARG A 840 1.51 28.31 -20.31
N PRO A 841 1.41 27.62 -19.17
CA PRO A 841 2.45 27.66 -18.17
C PRO A 841 3.73 27.02 -18.71
N THR A 842 4.87 27.62 -18.39
CA THR A 842 6.19 27.06 -18.68
C THR A 842 7.02 27.04 -17.41
N ALA A 843 7.83 26.00 -17.22
CA ALA A 843 8.85 26.03 -16.18
C ALA A 843 9.85 27.17 -16.43
N ALA A 844 10.42 27.74 -15.38
CA ALA A 844 11.49 28.72 -15.48
C ALA A 844 12.77 28.03 -15.97
N SER A 845 13.51 28.66 -16.88
CA SER A 845 14.86 28.22 -17.25
C SER A 845 15.91 28.48 -16.15
N ALA A 846 15.49 29.11 -15.05
CA ALA A 846 16.32 29.44 -13.89
C ALA A 846 16.13 28.41 -12.77
N ASP A 847 17.14 28.29 -11.90
CA ASP A 847 17.14 27.42 -10.71
C ASP A 847 16.27 27.93 -9.54
N THR A 848 15.49 28.98 -9.76
CA THR A 848 14.65 29.63 -8.75
C THR A 848 13.24 29.88 -9.27
N PHE A 849 12.31 30.15 -8.36
CA PHE A 849 10.96 30.57 -8.72
C PHE A 849 10.97 31.98 -9.31
N VAL A 850 10.42 32.13 -10.51
CA VAL A 850 10.37 33.41 -11.23
C VAL A 850 8.91 33.88 -11.30
N PRO A 851 8.58 35.09 -10.81
CA PRO A 851 7.25 35.67 -11.02
C PRO A 851 6.91 35.73 -12.51
N ALA A 852 5.70 35.32 -12.86
CA ALA A 852 5.17 35.40 -14.20
C ALA A 852 3.84 36.13 -14.22
N GLU A 853 3.60 36.82 -15.33
CA GLU A 853 2.39 37.58 -15.58
C GLU A 853 1.94 37.34 -17.03
N GLN A 854 0.65 37.08 -17.21
CA GLN A 854 -0.01 37.05 -18.50
C GLN A 854 -1.40 37.66 -18.33
N GLY A 855 -1.68 38.77 -19.00
CA GLY A 855 -2.94 39.50 -18.84
C GLY A 855 -3.18 39.91 -17.37
N GLN A 856 -4.27 39.44 -16.78
CA GLN A 856 -4.64 39.67 -15.38
C GLN A 856 -4.09 38.58 -14.43
N MET A 857 -3.46 37.54 -14.97
CA MET A 857 -3.01 36.38 -14.22
C MET A 857 -1.56 36.55 -13.76
N ARG A 858 -1.31 36.21 -12.50
CA ARG A 858 0.01 36.23 -11.85
C ARG A 858 0.25 34.89 -11.17
N TRP A 859 1.46 34.36 -11.29
CA TRP A 859 1.87 33.10 -10.65
C TRP A 859 3.39 32.98 -10.57
N LEU A 860 3.88 31.92 -9.96
CA LEU A 860 5.30 31.59 -9.90
C LEU A 860 5.61 30.49 -10.89
N ARG A 861 6.54 30.77 -11.82
CA ARG A 861 7.13 29.72 -12.66
C ARG A 861 8.14 28.95 -11.82
N PRO A 862 7.96 27.63 -11.67
CA PRO A 862 8.86 26.80 -10.89
C PRO A 862 10.17 26.56 -11.63
N PRO A 863 11.27 26.27 -10.93
CA PRO A 863 12.49 25.80 -11.57
C PRO A 863 12.25 24.49 -12.32
N LEU A 864 13.06 24.21 -13.33
CA LEU A 864 13.04 22.93 -14.03
C LEU A 864 13.28 21.76 -13.06
N PRO A 865 12.59 20.61 -13.23
CA PRO A 865 12.93 19.40 -12.51
C PRO A 865 14.41 19.10 -12.72
N ARG A 866 15.15 18.98 -11.62
CA ARG A 866 16.56 18.65 -11.70
C ARG A 866 16.73 17.16 -11.99
N ALA A 867 17.74 16.84 -12.80
CA ALA A 867 18.20 15.47 -12.89
C ALA A 867 18.53 14.98 -11.47
N ALA A 868 18.33 13.68 -11.22
CA ALA A 868 18.86 13.07 -10.02
C ALA A 868 20.35 13.47 -9.87
N THR A 869 20.78 13.88 -8.66
CA THR A 869 22.20 14.08 -8.33
C THR A 869 23.01 12.96 -8.95
N ALA A 870 24.16 13.33 -9.52
CA ALA A 870 25.06 12.37 -10.15
C ALA A 870 25.24 11.16 -9.22
N PRO A 871 25.12 9.93 -9.75
CA PRO A 871 25.29 8.74 -8.94
C PRO A 871 26.67 8.78 -8.26
N VAL A 872 26.76 8.13 -7.09
CA VAL A 872 28.05 7.93 -6.43
C VAL A 872 29.02 7.35 -7.45
N VAL A 873 30.09 8.09 -7.73
CA VAL A 873 31.09 7.67 -8.71
C VAL A 873 31.77 6.44 -8.14
N VAL A 874 31.43 5.26 -8.67
CA VAL A 874 32.13 4.02 -8.34
C VAL A 874 33.47 4.06 -9.09
N PRO A 875 34.61 4.18 -8.40
CA PRO A 875 35.87 4.29 -9.09
C PRO A 875 36.19 2.97 -9.80
N THR A 876 36.76 3.08 -11.00
CA THR A 876 37.29 1.93 -11.74
C THR A 876 38.78 2.14 -11.97
N PHE A 877 39.51 1.04 -12.12
CA PHE A 877 40.95 1.09 -12.36
C PHE A 877 41.36 -0.07 -13.26
N ALA A 878 41.89 0.25 -14.44
CA ALA A 878 42.49 -0.72 -15.32
C ALA A 878 43.90 -1.01 -14.83
N LEU A 879 44.17 -2.25 -14.41
CA LEU A 879 45.48 -2.67 -13.91
C LEU A 879 46.52 -2.66 -15.06
N PRO A 880 47.57 -1.82 -15.00
CA PRO A 880 48.64 -1.83 -16.01
C PRO A 880 49.39 -3.16 -16.04
N ALA A 881 49.90 -3.56 -17.21
CA ALA A 881 50.66 -4.80 -17.36
C ALA A 881 51.99 -4.80 -16.60
N ASP A 882 52.57 -3.62 -16.37
CA ASP A 882 53.81 -3.38 -15.62
C ASP A 882 53.56 -3.15 -14.12
N ALA A 883 52.31 -3.20 -13.66
CA ALA A 883 51.94 -2.80 -12.32
C ALA A 883 52.49 -3.74 -11.24
N ARG A 884 53.16 -3.18 -10.23
CA ARG A 884 53.58 -3.94 -9.04
C ARG A 884 52.51 -3.84 -7.96
N CYS A 885 51.85 -4.96 -7.67
CA CYS A 885 50.85 -5.05 -6.60
C CYS A 885 51.49 -5.45 -5.26
N GLU A 886 51.38 -4.60 -4.25
CA GLU A 886 51.99 -4.74 -2.93
C GLU A 886 50.91 -4.78 -1.83
N PRO A 887 50.63 -5.96 -1.23
CA PRO A 887 49.69 -6.05 -0.11
C PRO A 887 50.16 -5.23 1.10
N VAL A 888 49.24 -4.52 1.74
CA VAL A 888 49.46 -3.81 3.01
C VAL A 888 49.31 -4.82 4.16
N ASP A 889 50.25 -4.83 5.10
CA ASP A 889 50.15 -5.68 6.29
C ASP A 889 49.15 -5.08 7.30
N LEU A 890 48.03 -5.77 7.49
CA LEU A 890 46.96 -5.39 8.41
C LEU A 890 46.97 -6.20 9.71
N THR A 891 47.90 -7.14 9.88
CA THR A 891 47.85 -8.17 10.93
C THR A 891 47.74 -7.58 12.33
N ALA A 892 48.49 -6.52 12.61
CA ALA A 892 48.50 -5.84 13.90
C ALA A 892 47.25 -4.96 14.15
N ALA A 893 46.48 -4.66 13.10
CA ALA A 893 45.31 -3.80 13.18
C ALA A 893 43.99 -4.59 13.27
N PHE A 894 43.97 -5.87 12.91
CA PHE A 894 42.76 -6.68 13.01
C PHE A 894 42.26 -6.74 14.46
N ASN A 895 41.01 -6.35 14.66
CA ASN A 895 40.36 -6.32 15.97
C ASN A 895 39.32 -7.44 16.14
N ASP A 896 38.97 -8.18 15.08
CA ASP A 896 38.06 -9.31 15.17
C ASP A 896 38.20 -10.33 14.01
N ARG A 897 37.37 -11.36 14.03
CA ARG A 897 37.12 -12.28 12.92
C ARG A 897 35.85 -11.85 12.19
N VAL A 898 35.88 -11.87 10.86
CA VAL A 898 34.71 -11.50 10.03
C VAL A 898 33.44 -12.30 10.37
N THR A 899 33.61 -13.53 10.87
CA THR A 899 32.51 -14.42 11.27
C THR A 899 31.80 -13.99 12.55
N GLN A 900 32.32 -13.02 13.32
CA GLN A 900 31.68 -12.53 14.55
C GLN A 900 30.61 -11.46 14.32
N ILE A 901 30.53 -10.88 13.12
CA ILE A 901 29.69 -9.71 12.84
C ILE A 901 28.21 -9.87 13.28
N PHE A 902 27.61 -11.06 13.12
CA PHE A 902 26.23 -11.35 13.57
C PHE A 902 26.16 -12.33 14.77
N ARG A 903 27.30 -12.58 15.42
CA ARG A 903 27.43 -13.36 16.66
C ARG A 903 27.65 -12.46 17.87
N ASN A 904 28.19 -11.26 17.65
CA ASN A 904 28.33 -10.23 18.68
C ASN A 904 26.97 -9.64 19.06
N GLU A 905 26.89 -9.10 20.29
CA GLU A 905 25.76 -8.29 20.75
C GLU A 905 26.14 -6.80 20.74
N TYR A 906 25.43 -6.01 19.94
CA TYR A 906 25.49 -4.56 19.82
C TYR A 906 24.47 -3.92 20.77
N ARG A 907 24.90 -3.68 22.00
CA ARG A 907 24.04 -3.18 23.09
C ARG A 907 24.13 -1.68 23.31
N SER A 908 25.21 -1.02 22.89
CA SER A 908 25.42 0.41 23.12
C SER A 908 26.22 1.07 22.00
N PRO A 909 25.94 2.34 21.66
CA PRO A 909 24.93 3.21 22.28
C PRO A 909 23.49 2.85 21.87
N ARG A 910 22.50 3.10 22.73
CA ARG A 910 21.07 2.92 22.44
C ARG A 910 20.26 4.10 22.93
N SER A 911 19.08 4.29 22.34
CA SER A 911 18.14 5.32 22.78
C SER A 911 17.78 5.13 24.26
N PRO A 912 17.88 6.17 25.10
CA PRO A 912 17.39 6.11 26.48
C PRO A 912 15.86 6.30 26.56
N PHE A 913 15.17 6.40 25.42
CA PHE A 913 13.73 6.67 25.33
C PHE A 913 12.95 5.45 24.81
N VAL A 914 11.62 5.56 24.80
CA VAL A 914 10.75 4.59 24.12
C VAL A 914 10.99 4.70 22.61
N SER A 915 11.49 3.62 22.01
CA SER A 915 12.01 3.63 20.63
C SER A 915 12.00 2.23 20.03
N LEU A 916 11.89 2.16 18.70
CA LEU A 916 12.17 0.97 17.90
C LEU A 916 13.61 1.06 17.37
N ALA A 917 14.34 -0.05 17.43
CA ALA A 917 15.76 -0.09 17.14
C ALA A 917 16.18 -1.41 16.47
N LEU A 918 17.40 -1.44 15.91
CA LEU A 918 17.98 -2.67 15.38
C LEU A 918 18.10 -3.71 16.51
N PRO A 919 17.73 -4.98 16.25
CA PRO A 919 17.99 -6.06 17.20
C PRO A 919 19.47 -6.12 17.59
N LYS A 920 19.77 -6.51 18.84
CA LYS A 920 21.14 -6.51 19.39
C LYS A 920 22.13 -7.39 18.62
N GLN A 921 21.68 -8.34 17.81
CA GLN A 921 22.55 -9.12 16.93
C GLN A 921 22.97 -8.38 15.64
N GLY A 922 22.52 -7.15 15.41
CA GLY A 922 22.93 -6.33 14.27
C GLY A 922 22.23 -6.66 12.94
N LEU A 923 21.16 -7.47 12.97
CA LEU A 923 20.36 -7.85 11.81
C LEU A 923 18.92 -8.13 12.22
N GLY A 924 17.96 -7.81 11.35
CA GLY A 924 16.54 -8.02 11.58
C GLY A 924 15.77 -6.72 11.71
N GLY A 925 14.57 -6.84 12.23
CA GLY A 925 13.64 -5.73 12.40
C GLY A 925 12.62 -6.07 13.47
N TRP A 926 11.97 -5.04 14.01
CA TRP A 926 11.19 -5.16 15.22
C TRP A 926 9.89 -5.95 15.01
N ALA A 927 9.26 -5.96 13.83
CA ALA A 927 7.89 -6.48 13.66
C ALA A 927 7.85 -8.00 13.51
N GLY A 928 8.72 -8.58 12.69
CA GLY A 928 8.79 -10.04 12.44
C GLY A 928 10.19 -10.63 12.38
N GLY A 929 11.22 -9.79 12.45
CA GLY A 929 12.62 -10.16 12.25
C GLY A 929 13.47 -10.15 13.51
N VAL A 930 12.88 -10.12 14.71
CA VAL A 930 13.61 -9.87 15.96
C VAL A 930 14.72 -10.88 16.25
N ASN A 931 14.61 -12.11 15.74
CA ASN A 931 15.61 -13.18 15.88
C ASN A 931 16.40 -13.44 14.58
N LYS A 932 16.24 -12.60 13.55
CA LYS A 932 16.94 -12.78 12.27
C LYS A 932 18.44 -12.63 12.52
N THR A 933 19.22 -13.56 11.97
CA THR A 933 20.68 -13.54 11.95
C THR A 933 21.16 -14.16 10.63
N ALA A 934 22.44 -14.04 10.33
CA ALA A 934 23.07 -14.66 9.17
C ALA A 934 24.34 -15.42 9.59
N GLU A 935 24.53 -16.61 9.03
CA GLU A 935 25.74 -17.38 9.24
C GLU A 935 26.84 -16.93 8.28
N ILE A 936 27.88 -16.32 8.83
CA ILE A 936 29.10 -15.94 8.11
C ILE A 936 30.16 -17.01 8.34
N ASP A 937 30.77 -17.45 7.25
CA ASP A 937 31.70 -18.58 7.21
C ASP A 937 32.83 -18.25 6.23
N ASP A 938 34.03 -18.04 6.74
CA ASP A 938 35.21 -17.63 5.97
C ASP A 938 36.14 -18.78 5.60
N ARG A 939 35.71 -20.04 5.78
CA ARG A 939 36.58 -21.22 5.60
C ARG A 939 37.30 -21.25 4.25
N GLY A 940 36.62 -20.89 3.17
CA GLY A 940 37.18 -20.98 1.82
C GLY A 940 38.32 -19.99 1.62
N VAL A 941 38.15 -18.76 2.11
CA VAL A 941 39.21 -17.74 2.11
C VAL A 941 40.40 -18.19 2.98
N ARG A 942 40.14 -18.79 4.16
CA ARG A 942 41.20 -19.31 5.04
C ARG A 942 42.00 -20.45 4.42
N GLU A 943 41.32 -21.41 3.81
CA GLU A 943 41.96 -22.53 3.15
C GLU A 943 42.77 -22.11 1.92
N LEU A 944 42.29 -21.11 1.17
CA LEU A 944 43.02 -20.54 0.05
C LEU A 944 44.30 -19.84 0.54
N ALA A 945 44.19 -19.06 1.61
CA ALA A 945 45.32 -18.39 2.24
C ALA A 945 46.37 -19.39 2.74
N ALA A 946 45.95 -20.47 3.41
CA ALA A 946 46.85 -21.52 3.90
C ALA A 946 47.65 -22.17 2.77
N ARG A 947 47.02 -22.39 1.61
CA ARG A 947 47.65 -23.02 0.44
C ARG A 947 48.46 -22.07 -0.43
N SER A 948 48.22 -20.76 -0.32
CA SER A 948 48.78 -19.73 -1.21
C SER A 948 49.69 -18.73 -0.49
N GLY A 949 50.33 -19.15 0.60
CA GLY A 949 51.30 -18.32 1.33
C GLY A 949 50.68 -17.09 1.99
N GLY A 950 49.47 -17.21 2.55
CA GLY A 950 48.75 -16.12 3.22
C GLY A 950 48.07 -15.14 2.27
N ARG A 951 47.69 -15.59 1.05
CA ARG A 951 47.15 -14.71 0.01
C ARG A 951 45.87 -15.23 -0.62
N LEU A 952 45.00 -14.31 -1.03
CA LEU A 952 43.89 -14.50 -1.95
C LEU A 952 44.14 -13.66 -3.20
N THR A 953 44.13 -14.25 -4.40
CA THR A 953 44.43 -13.52 -5.64
C THR A 953 43.17 -13.36 -6.48
N LEU A 954 42.88 -12.13 -6.89
CA LEU A 954 41.77 -11.82 -7.78
C LEU A 954 42.01 -12.33 -9.21
N PRO A 955 40.96 -12.50 -10.04
CA PRO A 955 41.11 -12.93 -11.44
C PRO A 955 42.03 -12.04 -12.29
N ASN A 956 42.15 -10.75 -11.94
CA ASN A 956 43.04 -9.79 -12.60
C ASN A 956 44.49 -9.82 -12.05
N GLY A 957 44.82 -10.74 -11.15
CA GLY A 957 46.17 -10.94 -10.60
C GLY A 957 46.50 -10.13 -9.34
N VAL A 958 45.60 -9.25 -8.86
CA VAL A 958 45.83 -8.48 -7.63
C VAL A 958 45.79 -9.42 -6.40
N PRO A 959 46.86 -9.52 -5.60
CA PRO A 959 46.88 -10.32 -4.39
C PRO A 959 46.38 -9.53 -3.18
N PHE A 960 45.59 -10.14 -2.31
CA PHE A 960 45.22 -9.66 -0.98
C PHE A 960 45.90 -10.52 0.08
N ALA A 961 46.59 -9.89 1.04
CA ALA A 961 47.11 -10.59 2.22
C ALA A 961 45.95 -10.88 3.19
N THR A 962 45.81 -12.13 3.61
CA THR A 962 44.81 -12.54 4.60
C THR A 962 45.32 -13.75 5.39
N PRO A 963 45.12 -13.81 6.72
CA PRO A 963 45.69 -14.87 7.53
C PRO A 963 44.88 -16.17 7.42
N ALA A 964 45.56 -17.32 7.53
CA ALA A 964 44.91 -18.64 7.51
C ALA A 964 44.12 -18.96 8.80
N GLN A 965 44.42 -18.29 9.92
CA GLN A 965 43.77 -18.45 11.22
C GLN A 965 43.76 -17.11 11.99
N GLY A 966 42.97 -17.02 13.06
CA GLY A 966 42.92 -15.82 13.92
C GLY A 966 42.08 -14.66 13.35
N PRO A 967 42.17 -13.46 13.95
CA PRO A 967 41.54 -12.22 13.43
C PRO A 967 41.90 -11.96 11.97
N ASN A 968 40.96 -11.41 11.18
CA ASN A 968 41.16 -11.13 9.74
C ASN A 968 40.39 -9.91 9.23
N VAL A 969 39.89 -9.08 10.13
CA VAL A 969 39.16 -7.87 9.75
C VAL A 969 39.42 -6.79 10.80
N LEU A 970 39.53 -5.56 10.30
CA LEU A 970 39.52 -4.34 11.08
C LEU A 970 38.10 -3.75 10.96
N PHE A 971 37.28 -3.95 11.97
CA PHE A 971 35.95 -3.37 12.06
C PHE A 971 35.97 -1.95 12.64
N THR A 972 35.10 -1.11 12.11
CA THR A 972 34.76 0.22 12.61
C THR A 972 33.23 0.36 12.67
N SER A 973 32.72 1.07 13.67
CA SER A 973 31.27 1.25 13.86
C SER A 973 30.98 2.39 14.82
N GLN A 974 29.75 2.93 14.78
CA GLN A 974 29.21 3.80 15.83
C GLN A 974 28.73 3.00 17.07
N TRP A 975 28.76 1.66 17.02
CA TRP A 975 28.59 0.79 18.19
C TRP A 975 29.86 0.76 19.04
N ASP A 976 29.75 0.75 20.36
CA ASP A 976 30.88 0.73 21.31
C ASP A 976 31.74 -0.55 21.18
N ASN A 977 31.26 -1.55 20.44
CA ASN A 977 31.99 -2.78 20.12
C ASN A 977 33.29 -2.51 19.35
N TYR A 978 33.35 -1.43 18.56
CA TYR A 978 34.47 -1.11 17.66
C TYR A 978 34.74 0.40 17.67
N PRO A 979 35.95 0.86 17.28
CA PRO A 979 36.22 2.29 17.15
C PRO A 979 35.42 2.90 15.97
N ASP A 980 35.10 4.19 16.08
CA ASP A 980 34.43 4.94 15.01
C ASP A 980 35.29 4.98 13.73
N ASP A 981 36.60 5.09 13.88
CA ASP A 981 37.58 5.03 12.81
C ASP A 981 38.88 4.33 13.21
N ALA A 982 39.65 3.92 12.20
CA ALA A 982 40.96 3.31 12.39
C ALA A 982 41.91 3.75 11.27
N THR A 983 43.15 4.08 11.63
CA THR A 983 44.15 4.64 10.72
C THR A 983 45.40 3.76 10.68
N LEU A 984 45.86 3.46 9.46
CA LEU A 984 47.00 2.62 9.14
C LEU A 984 48.08 3.44 8.43
N PRO A 985 49.36 3.30 8.80
CA PRO A 985 50.42 3.99 8.08
C PRO A 985 50.58 3.43 6.66
N LEU A 986 50.78 4.32 5.69
CA LEU A 986 51.16 3.98 4.32
C LEU A 986 52.49 4.68 3.98
N ALA A 987 53.22 4.16 3.00
CA ALA A 987 54.48 4.73 2.56
C ALA A 987 54.71 4.57 1.05
N GLY A 988 55.60 5.42 0.51
CA GLY A 988 55.93 5.46 -0.91
C GLY A 988 54.79 6.03 -1.75
N ARG A 989 54.84 5.76 -3.06
CA ARG A 989 53.85 6.24 -4.04
C ARG A 989 53.07 5.08 -4.65
N ALA A 990 51.80 5.30 -4.97
CA ALA A 990 50.94 4.31 -5.62
C ALA A 990 49.92 5.00 -6.54
N ARG A 991 49.51 4.30 -7.60
CA ARG A 991 48.52 4.74 -8.59
C ARG A 991 47.08 4.40 -8.17
N ALA A 992 46.92 3.38 -7.33
CA ALA A 992 45.63 2.96 -6.78
C ALA A 992 45.82 2.11 -5.52
N ILE A 993 44.74 1.92 -4.77
CA ILE A 993 44.62 0.93 -3.71
C ILE A 993 43.37 0.08 -3.95
N PHE A 994 43.54 -1.24 -3.99
CA PHE A 994 42.44 -2.21 -3.98
C PHE A 994 42.11 -2.58 -2.54
N LEU A 995 40.83 -2.74 -2.23
CA LEU A 995 40.31 -2.98 -0.90
C LEU A 995 39.36 -4.18 -0.92
N LEU A 996 39.53 -5.10 0.02
CA LEU A 996 38.58 -6.16 0.32
C LEU A 996 37.82 -5.77 1.58
N LEU A 997 36.53 -5.47 1.44
CA LEU A 997 35.69 -4.94 2.50
C LEU A 997 34.54 -5.90 2.81
N ALA A 998 34.16 -6.02 4.07
CA ALA A 998 33.00 -6.81 4.49
C ALA A 998 32.32 -6.14 5.69
N GLY A 999 31.00 -6.09 5.71
CA GLY A 999 30.28 -5.40 6.77
C GLY A 999 28.77 -5.49 6.63
N SER A 1000 28.05 -4.81 7.52
CA SER A 1000 26.59 -4.78 7.55
C SER A 1000 26.05 -3.47 6.99
N THR A 1001 24.78 -3.49 6.59
CA THR A 1001 23.94 -2.32 6.29
C THR A 1001 22.48 -2.78 6.34
N ASN A 1002 21.54 -1.85 6.37
CA ASN A 1002 20.11 -2.15 6.30
C ASN A 1002 19.38 -1.15 5.38
N ALA A 1003 18.07 -1.35 5.18
CA ALA A 1003 17.27 -0.52 4.28
C ALA A 1003 17.19 0.94 4.74
N MET A 1004 17.16 1.20 6.05
CA MET A 1004 17.18 2.56 6.59
C MET A 1004 18.54 3.24 6.52
N GLN A 1005 19.60 2.51 6.18
CA GLN A 1005 20.92 3.07 5.94
C GLN A 1005 21.18 3.18 4.44
N SER A 1006 20.16 3.53 3.64
CA SER A 1006 20.20 3.48 2.18
C SER A 1006 20.28 4.83 1.49
N ARG A 1007 20.99 4.88 0.35
CA ARG A 1007 21.16 6.07 -0.49
C ARG A 1007 21.84 7.24 0.22
N PHE A 1008 22.60 6.96 1.28
CA PHE A 1008 23.50 7.92 1.90
C PHE A 1008 24.74 7.20 2.46
N GLU A 1009 25.74 7.98 2.84
CA GLU A 1009 27.03 7.43 3.22
C GLU A 1009 26.99 6.69 4.55
N ASN A 1010 27.37 5.42 4.53
CA ASN A 1010 27.48 4.54 5.68
C ASN A 1010 28.86 4.65 6.35
N GLY A 1011 29.90 4.83 5.52
CA GLY A 1011 31.30 4.90 5.93
C GLY A 1011 32.17 5.51 4.84
N GLU A 1012 33.45 5.66 5.12
CA GLU A 1012 34.43 6.19 4.17
C GLU A 1012 35.78 5.49 4.31
N VAL A 1013 36.52 5.44 3.19
CA VAL A 1013 37.94 5.11 3.16
C VAL A 1013 38.71 6.32 2.66
N VAL A 1014 39.66 6.81 3.45
CA VAL A 1014 40.41 8.04 3.18
C VAL A 1014 41.90 7.72 3.13
N VAL A 1015 42.54 8.02 2.01
CA VAL A 1015 44.00 8.02 1.90
C VAL A 1015 44.50 9.44 2.11
N THR A 1016 45.36 9.63 3.10
CA THR A 1016 46.04 10.90 3.36
C THR A 1016 47.45 10.85 2.79
N TYR A 1017 47.85 11.91 2.09
CA TYR A 1017 49.21 12.09 1.56
C TYR A 1017 50.10 12.82 2.57
N ALA A 1018 51.42 12.74 2.38
CA ALA A 1018 52.39 13.38 3.27
C ALA A 1018 52.25 14.91 3.33
N ASP A 1019 51.71 15.52 2.27
CA ASP A 1019 51.41 16.97 2.20
C ASP A 1019 50.10 17.36 2.91
N GLY A 1020 49.37 16.41 3.49
CA GLY A 1020 48.11 16.62 4.20
C GLY A 1020 46.87 16.61 3.30
N THR A 1021 47.01 16.53 1.98
CA THR A 1021 45.88 16.34 1.07
C THR A 1021 45.30 14.93 1.18
N THR A 1022 44.06 14.72 0.70
CA THR A 1022 43.37 13.44 0.81
C THR A 1022 42.69 13.01 -0.48
N THR A 1023 42.55 11.70 -0.64
CA THR A 1023 41.69 11.05 -1.64
C THR A 1023 40.71 10.14 -0.90
N ARG A 1024 39.45 10.11 -1.32
CA ARG A 1024 38.35 9.53 -0.54
C ARG A 1024 37.46 8.62 -1.37
N LEU A 1025 37.06 7.50 -0.78
CA LEU A 1025 36.05 6.58 -1.28
C LEU A 1025 34.87 6.52 -0.31
N PRO A 1026 33.71 7.12 -0.63
CA PRO A 1026 32.50 6.96 0.17
C PRO A 1026 31.91 5.56 -0.01
N LEU A 1027 31.40 5.00 1.09
CA LEU A 1027 30.70 3.71 1.14
C LEU A 1027 29.20 3.99 1.23
N VAL A 1028 28.50 3.87 0.09
CA VAL A 1028 27.07 4.16 -0.07
C VAL A 1028 26.42 2.97 -0.76
N ASN A 1029 25.32 2.48 -0.23
CA ASN A 1029 24.52 1.44 -0.87
C ASN A 1029 23.45 2.00 -1.82
N PRO A 1030 23.16 1.30 -2.93
CA PRO A 1030 23.79 0.05 -3.39
C PRO A 1030 25.06 0.22 -4.25
N GLU A 1031 25.60 1.44 -4.40
CA GLU A 1031 26.66 1.72 -5.37
C GLU A 1031 28.04 1.19 -4.96
N THR A 1032 28.51 1.51 -3.76
CA THR A 1032 29.85 1.16 -3.26
C THR A 1032 29.84 0.38 -1.94
N TRP A 1033 28.69 0.22 -1.27
CA TRP A 1033 28.58 -0.56 -0.04
C TRP A 1033 27.53 -1.66 -0.17
N TRP A 1034 27.90 -2.91 0.11
CA TRP A 1034 27.03 -4.08 -0.03
C TRP A 1034 27.09 -4.91 1.26
N PRO A 1035 25.94 -5.39 1.77
CA PRO A 1035 25.90 -6.20 2.97
C PRO A 1035 26.63 -7.53 2.75
N ILE A 1036 27.22 -8.04 3.83
CA ILE A 1036 28.00 -9.28 3.80
C ILE A 1036 27.12 -10.51 3.58
N GLU A 1037 25.90 -10.54 4.09
CA GLU A 1037 25.05 -11.74 4.08
C GLU A 1037 24.28 -11.96 2.76
N GLN A 1038 24.23 -10.96 1.88
CA GLN A 1038 23.41 -11.04 0.67
C GLN A 1038 23.88 -10.13 -0.45
N ASP A 1039 23.44 -10.44 -1.65
CA ASP A 1039 23.57 -9.58 -2.81
C ASP A 1039 22.26 -8.81 -3.06
N TYR A 1040 22.36 -7.57 -3.54
CA TYR A 1040 21.18 -6.74 -3.79
C TYR A 1040 20.26 -7.30 -4.88
N PHE A 1041 18.95 -7.30 -4.60
CA PHE A 1041 17.93 -7.53 -5.62
C PHE A 1041 17.83 -6.30 -6.52
N LEU A 1042 18.05 -6.47 -7.83
CA LEU A 1042 18.01 -5.37 -8.81
C LEU A 1042 16.93 -5.55 -9.85
N ASP A 1043 16.25 -4.47 -10.22
CA ASP A 1043 15.29 -4.39 -11.32
C ASP A 1043 15.42 -3.07 -12.12
N ASP A 1044 14.50 -2.81 -13.06
CA ASP A 1044 14.59 -1.65 -13.95
C ASP A 1044 13.89 -0.39 -13.42
N PHE A 1045 13.14 -0.48 -12.32
CA PHE A 1045 12.25 0.58 -11.87
C PHE A 1045 12.47 0.99 -10.41
N GLN A 1046 12.47 0.03 -9.49
CA GLN A 1046 12.46 0.31 -8.06
C GLN A 1046 13.83 0.13 -7.42
N PHE A 1047 14.49 -1.00 -7.65
CA PHE A 1047 15.75 -1.35 -7.02
C PHE A 1047 16.90 -1.17 -8.01
N ARG A 1048 17.11 0.09 -8.39
CA ARG A 1048 18.13 0.47 -9.37
C ARG A 1048 19.44 0.78 -8.67
N SER A 1049 20.53 0.38 -9.31
CA SER A 1049 21.89 0.86 -9.04
C SER A 1049 22.42 1.47 -10.33
N GLU A 1050 23.10 2.62 -10.28
CA GLU A 1050 23.57 3.34 -11.48
C GLU A 1050 25.06 3.10 -11.81
N GLY A 1051 25.84 2.56 -10.86
CA GLY A 1051 27.27 2.24 -11.03
C GLY A 1051 27.59 0.80 -11.49
N PRO A 1052 28.83 0.49 -11.89
CA PRO A 1052 29.27 -0.89 -12.09
C PRO A 1052 29.02 -1.73 -10.83
N LEU A 1053 28.67 -3.01 -11.01
CA LEU A 1053 28.50 -3.92 -9.88
C LEU A 1053 29.88 -4.36 -9.36
N PRO A 1054 30.12 -4.37 -8.04
CA PRO A 1054 31.43 -4.72 -7.51
C PRO A 1054 31.71 -6.22 -7.66
N LEU A 1055 32.99 -6.59 -7.64
CA LEU A 1055 33.36 -8.00 -7.49
C LEU A 1055 33.00 -8.47 -6.07
N ARG A 1056 32.52 -9.71 -5.99
CA ARG A 1056 32.13 -10.34 -4.71
C ARG A 1056 33.02 -11.54 -4.45
N VAL A 1057 33.59 -11.63 -3.26
CA VAL A 1057 34.41 -12.77 -2.82
C VAL A 1057 33.58 -13.59 -1.83
N ASP A 1058 33.11 -14.75 -2.26
CA ASP A 1058 32.31 -15.65 -1.41
C ASP A 1058 33.21 -16.22 -0.31
N LEU A 1059 32.92 -15.88 0.94
CA LEU A 1059 33.81 -16.15 2.08
C LEU A 1059 33.98 -17.66 2.31
N LYS A 1060 32.88 -18.40 2.15
CA LYS A 1060 32.83 -19.84 2.41
C LYS A 1060 33.57 -20.67 1.38
N THR A 1061 33.67 -20.21 0.14
CA THR A 1061 34.24 -20.97 -0.98
C THR A 1061 35.56 -20.38 -1.48
N GLY A 1062 35.84 -19.11 -1.19
CA GLY A 1062 36.95 -18.34 -1.75
C GLY A 1062 36.74 -17.95 -3.23
N ILE A 1063 35.56 -18.19 -3.80
CA ILE A 1063 35.26 -17.89 -5.21
C ILE A 1063 35.06 -16.39 -5.39
N VAL A 1064 35.69 -15.82 -6.42
CA VAL A 1064 35.46 -14.44 -6.85
C VAL A 1064 34.42 -14.41 -7.96
N ARG A 1065 33.30 -13.72 -7.72
CA ARG A 1065 32.19 -13.53 -8.67
C ARG A 1065 32.25 -12.16 -9.30
N GLU A 1066 32.28 -12.13 -10.63
CA GLU A 1066 32.11 -10.92 -11.42
C GLU A 1066 30.63 -10.75 -11.79
N LEU A 1067 30.02 -9.68 -11.28
CA LEU A 1067 28.61 -9.40 -11.49
C LEU A 1067 28.44 -8.50 -12.72
N THR A 1068 27.66 -8.95 -13.70
CA THR A 1068 27.26 -8.12 -14.84
C THR A 1068 25.77 -7.88 -14.80
N ARG A 1069 25.32 -6.65 -15.06
CA ARG A 1069 23.90 -6.28 -14.99
C ARG A 1069 23.00 -7.22 -15.80
N PRO A 1070 23.28 -7.56 -17.07
CA PRO A 1070 22.40 -8.44 -17.83
C PRO A 1070 22.23 -9.83 -17.22
N ARG A 1071 23.26 -10.33 -16.53
CA ARG A 1071 23.23 -11.67 -15.89
C ARG A 1071 22.70 -11.65 -14.46
N PHE A 1072 22.74 -10.49 -13.79
CA PHE A 1072 22.46 -10.37 -12.36
C PHE A 1072 21.08 -9.77 -12.02
N LYS A 1073 20.42 -9.05 -12.94
CA LYS A 1073 19.06 -8.52 -12.73
C LYS A 1073 18.09 -9.61 -12.24
N GLY A 1074 17.36 -9.30 -11.16
CA GLY A 1074 16.41 -10.21 -10.51
C GLY A 1074 17.02 -11.41 -9.77
N ARG A 1075 18.35 -11.46 -9.59
CA ARG A 1075 19.05 -12.61 -8.98
C ARG A 1075 19.68 -12.35 -7.62
N GLY A 1076 19.55 -11.14 -7.08
CA GLY A 1076 19.99 -10.84 -5.71
C GLY A 1076 19.32 -11.75 -4.70
N ALA A 1077 20.11 -12.30 -3.78
CA ALA A 1077 19.67 -13.26 -2.78
C ALA A 1077 20.70 -13.34 -1.63
N VAL A 1078 20.32 -14.05 -0.57
CA VAL A 1078 21.22 -14.45 0.51
C VAL A 1078 22.41 -15.22 -0.07
N VAL A 1079 23.63 -14.88 0.37
CA VAL A 1079 24.87 -15.55 -0.02
C VAL A 1079 25.28 -16.52 1.10
N PRO A 1080 25.28 -17.85 0.87
CA PRO A 1080 25.65 -18.81 1.90
C PRO A 1080 27.08 -18.59 2.44
N GLY A 1081 27.20 -18.29 3.74
CA GLY A 1081 28.48 -17.97 4.39
C GLY A 1081 28.96 -16.53 4.19
N GLY A 1082 28.20 -15.72 3.43
CA GLY A 1082 28.50 -14.32 3.15
C GLY A 1082 29.53 -14.08 2.05
N ALA A 1083 29.63 -12.82 1.62
CA ALA A 1083 30.58 -12.33 0.63
C ALA A 1083 31.18 -10.98 1.01
N ALA A 1084 32.47 -10.81 0.74
CA ALA A 1084 33.17 -9.53 0.81
C ALA A 1084 33.11 -8.80 -0.55
N THR A 1085 33.16 -7.48 -0.52
CA THR A 1085 33.14 -6.58 -1.67
C THR A 1085 34.54 -6.13 -2.00
N VAL A 1086 34.93 -6.22 -3.27
CA VAL A 1086 36.17 -5.59 -3.75
C VAL A 1086 35.86 -4.21 -4.31
N LEU A 1087 36.54 -3.20 -3.79
CA LEU A 1087 36.52 -1.83 -4.32
C LEU A 1087 37.94 -1.38 -4.67
N VAL A 1088 38.03 -0.34 -5.48
CA VAL A 1088 39.29 0.31 -5.81
C VAL A 1088 39.18 1.81 -5.60
N LEU A 1089 40.26 2.43 -5.15
CA LEU A 1089 40.41 3.87 -5.06
C LEU A 1089 41.66 4.29 -5.86
N PRO A 1090 41.48 4.93 -7.03
CA PRO A 1090 42.58 5.58 -7.75
C PRO A 1090 43.26 6.63 -6.86
N LEU A 1091 44.58 6.71 -6.95
CA LEU A 1091 45.41 7.60 -6.14
C LEU A 1091 46.26 8.52 -7.02
N GLU A 1092 46.63 9.66 -6.47
CA GLU A 1092 47.57 10.60 -7.07
C GLU A 1092 48.99 10.00 -7.12
N ALA A 1093 49.34 9.37 -8.25
CA ALA A 1093 50.57 8.59 -8.43
C ALA A 1093 51.88 9.35 -8.11
N GLY A 1094 51.88 10.67 -8.24
CA GLY A 1094 53.04 11.51 -7.94
C GLY A 1094 53.23 11.83 -6.46
N ARG A 1095 52.24 11.55 -5.60
CA ARG A 1095 52.24 11.98 -4.19
C ARG A 1095 52.69 10.87 -3.25
N GLU A 1096 53.43 11.27 -2.23
CA GLU A 1096 53.87 10.38 -1.15
C GLU A 1096 52.69 10.06 -0.22
N LEU A 1097 52.43 8.77 0.02
CA LEU A 1097 51.37 8.31 0.91
C LEU A 1097 51.77 8.51 2.39
N LYS A 1098 50.79 8.78 3.25
CA LYS A 1098 50.96 8.88 4.70
C LYS A 1098 50.14 7.85 5.45
N SER A 1099 48.84 7.74 5.14
CA SER A 1099 47.95 6.82 5.87
C SER A 1099 46.70 6.43 5.10
N LEU A 1100 46.09 5.32 5.51
CA LEU A 1100 44.76 4.84 5.14
C LEU A 1100 43.87 4.87 6.37
N THR A 1101 42.76 5.60 6.33
CA THR A 1101 41.75 5.64 7.38
C THR A 1101 40.47 4.98 6.89
N VAL A 1102 39.91 4.08 7.69
CA VAL A 1102 38.57 3.51 7.51
C VAL A 1102 37.69 4.07 8.62
N ARG A 1103 36.52 4.60 8.27
CA ARG A 1103 35.59 5.20 9.23
C ARG A 1103 34.16 4.77 8.97
N CYS A 1104 33.42 4.45 10.03
CA CYS A 1104 31.98 4.31 9.99
C CYS A 1104 31.33 5.63 10.42
N VAL A 1105 30.35 6.12 9.67
CA VAL A 1105 29.67 7.40 9.93
C VAL A 1105 28.15 7.28 10.11
N ALA A 1106 27.59 6.11 9.82
CA ALA A 1106 26.18 5.81 10.03
C ALA A 1106 25.98 4.98 11.29
N ASN A 1107 24.86 5.23 11.98
CA ASN A 1107 24.39 4.36 13.04
C ASN A 1107 23.97 2.99 12.45
N ASP A 1108 23.87 1.96 13.28
CA ASP A 1108 23.40 0.62 12.89
C ASP A 1108 24.28 -0.13 11.85
N VAL A 1109 25.47 0.39 11.52
CA VAL A 1109 26.38 -0.15 10.49
C VAL A 1109 27.73 -0.56 11.06
N VAL A 1110 28.25 -1.69 10.58
CA VAL A 1110 29.63 -2.14 10.82
C VAL A 1110 30.39 -2.18 9.51
N VAL A 1111 31.50 -1.46 9.42
CA VAL A 1111 32.39 -1.41 8.24
C VAL A 1111 33.68 -2.16 8.56
N GLY A 1112 34.00 -3.20 7.78
CA GLY A 1112 35.21 -3.99 7.96
C GLY A 1112 36.17 -3.91 6.78
N LEU A 1113 37.46 -3.67 7.07
CA LEU A 1113 38.57 -3.82 6.14
C LEU A 1113 39.26 -5.17 6.37
N MET A 1114 39.15 -6.08 5.40
CA MET A 1114 39.80 -7.40 5.47
C MET A 1114 41.20 -7.41 4.86
N ALA A 1115 41.40 -6.68 3.76
CA ALA A 1115 42.68 -6.59 3.08
C ALA A 1115 42.80 -5.31 2.24
N ALA A 1116 44.04 -4.85 2.02
CA ALA A 1116 44.33 -3.74 1.13
C ALA A 1116 45.61 -4.01 0.32
N THR A 1117 45.66 -3.54 -0.93
CA THR A 1117 46.80 -3.76 -1.84
C THR A 1117 47.08 -2.51 -2.66
N LEU A 1118 48.30 -1.99 -2.56
CA LEU A 1118 48.78 -0.84 -3.32
C LEU A 1118 49.22 -1.27 -4.73
N VAL A 1119 48.88 -0.47 -5.73
CA VAL A 1119 49.37 -0.63 -7.11
C VAL A 1119 50.42 0.44 -7.37
N ARG A 1120 51.68 0.04 -7.53
CA ARG A 1120 52.80 0.96 -7.76
C ARG A 1120 53.19 1.03 -9.23
#